data_AF-A0A6C0R874-F1
#
_entry.id   AF-A0A6C0R874-F1
#
_cell.length_a   1.000
_cell.length_b   1.000
_cell.length_c   1.000
_cell.angle_alpha   90.00
_cell.angle_beta   90.00
_cell.angle_gamma   90.00
#
_symmetry.space_group_name_H-M   'P 1'
#
loop_
_entity.id
_entity.type
_entity.pdbx_description
1 polymer ?
#
loop_
_entity_poly.entity_id
_entity_poly.type
_entity_poly.pdbx_seq_one_letter_code
_entity_poly.pdbx_strand_id
1 'polypeptide(L)'
;MQKVLKYAFLFLLAIRICITTSAQNSTLLEQPRLNYLTTNEGLPQNTIDCILKDSKGFMWFGTWNGLCRFDGYTFQIFQSQQEEWLPGNFIQTLSEDQNGNLWVGTNKGLAFFDYSLLKFIEIPLLNEKLGAVSITHIINDNNNNIWVATAGNGIWKIENKEETVTTVESVFEDQLPDKNVNHLCLLPDNYLLVGTNNGLSVINLSGGKLKPLWEKLYDYDDIEGLNILTILADRRGDIWLGTIDVGLYHYSTSTLNLTYYGANNNNPNDLNHPSVYDIIEDRNGIIIVGTLGGLNFYNPATQNFSSLPASTEEREYLNNPFVNSLYADELGNIWIGTEKGGINHYNSYQKPFNALTHEAGNPNSISHNTVNSIFTEDDVFWVGTAGGGISRISNNGRKTIHFQQSDENDQSINSNFVTSFIRNHQNHLLVGTWGGGLNKLLAEQQNRFETLEYIPGDNRSLSSNFISSLEYLDNKHILVGTRGGLDIYDPEDDSFLRIHEKMDINQTLEIGCLLTDSQNRVWVGTENGLYRFNRSQLLTFNENTGQINFTKFVSDPSDSTSLKGNYIISLFEAHDGTIWIGTYGNGICKYTEKGNGGFINYNQQDGLCNNVTYAIEEDAQGNLWISTDNGLSKFNPETETFQNYYSSDGLLSDQFYWSASCSDDQGNLYFGGIQGLNYFNPAEFDSYPNIPQPVFTQFSVFSEPVIIGEKYHSKIILNSPISETNEIELSYKDAVFSIEFSALDYFQPGKIKYAYQMEGVDQNWVEVSSNRRFANYTNLSGASMCLKLKRPTAMVSGLKNLLHLLLPLFHLFGKPLGFRYWRWFSL
;
A
#
# COMPACT_ATOMS: atom_id res chain seq x y z
N MET A 1 23.34 60.35 -9.47
CA MET A 1 21.98 59.87 -9.75
C MET A 1 21.96 58.49 -10.41
N GLN A 2 22.76 58.21 -11.45
CA GLN A 2 22.81 56.89 -12.11
C GLN A 2 23.31 55.72 -11.25
N LYS A 3 24.25 55.93 -10.31
CA LYS A 3 24.70 54.86 -9.40
C LYS A 3 23.61 54.45 -8.39
N VAL A 4 22.83 55.40 -7.89
CA VAL A 4 21.74 55.16 -6.92
C VAL A 4 20.58 54.39 -7.59
N LEU A 5 20.27 54.68 -8.86
CA LEU A 5 19.29 53.90 -9.62
C LEU A 5 19.74 52.45 -9.87
N LYS A 6 21.03 52.21 -10.10
CA LYS A 6 21.59 50.85 -10.30
C LYS A 6 21.51 50.00 -9.04
N TYR A 7 21.76 50.57 -7.86
CA TYR A 7 21.62 49.87 -6.59
C TYR A 7 20.15 49.68 -6.19
N ALA A 8 19.26 50.63 -6.48
CA ALA A 8 17.82 50.45 -6.26
C ALA A 8 17.23 49.34 -7.16
N PHE A 9 17.70 49.23 -8.40
CA PHE A 9 17.27 48.17 -9.33
C PHE A 9 17.81 46.79 -8.93
N LEU A 10 19.07 46.70 -8.47
CA LEU A 10 19.63 45.46 -7.91
C LEU A 10 18.97 45.05 -6.60
N PHE A 11 18.56 46.01 -5.76
CA PHE A 11 17.83 45.73 -4.52
C PHE A 11 16.39 45.26 -4.77
N LEU A 12 15.71 45.83 -5.77
CA LEU A 12 14.38 45.36 -6.22
C LEU A 12 14.45 44.00 -6.94
N LEU A 13 15.53 43.70 -7.66
CA LEU A 13 15.77 42.39 -8.26
C LEU A 13 16.08 41.32 -7.18
N ALA A 14 16.85 41.67 -6.15
CA ALA A 14 17.11 40.80 -5.00
C ALA A 14 15.83 40.54 -4.17
N ILE A 15 14.95 41.53 -4.03
CA ILE A 15 13.64 41.34 -3.40
C ILE A 15 12.71 40.47 -4.27
N ARG A 16 12.76 40.57 -5.61
CA ARG A 16 12.01 39.64 -6.48
C ARG A 16 12.57 38.21 -6.47
N ILE A 17 13.89 38.04 -6.34
CA ILE A 17 14.53 36.70 -6.26
C ILE A 17 14.33 36.09 -4.86
N CYS A 18 14.20 36.89 -3.79
CA CYS A 18 13.84 36.41 -2.45
C CYS A 18 12.32 36.18 -2.23
N ILE A 19 11.45 36.58 -3.17
CA ILE A 19 9.99 36.32 -3.10
C ILE A 19 9.59 35.12 -3.97
N THR A 20 10.51 34.53 -4.74
CA THR A 20 10.26 33.34 -5.56
C THR A 20 11.12 32.15 -5.12
N THR A 21 11.12 31.81 -3.84
CA THR A 21 11.51 30.47 -3.33
C THR A 21 10.95 30.27 -1.93
N SER A 22 9.63 30.12 -1.86
CA SER A 22 8.97 29.18 -0.95
C SER A 22 7.50 29.15 -1.36
N ALA A 23 7.22 28.57 -2.53
CA ALA A 23 6.03 27.75 -2.57
C ALA A 23 6.31 26.65 -1.56
N GLN A 24 5.85 26.85 -0.32
CA GLN A 24 5.66 25.75 0.60
C GLN A 24 4.69 24.84 -0.15
N ASN A 25 5.23 23.83 -0.83
CA ASN A 25 4.50 22.59 -1.00
C ASN A 25 4.23 22.11 0.42
N SER A 26 3.19 22.63 1.05
CA SER A 26 2.45 21.85 2.02
C SER A 26 1.83 20.74 1.18
N THR A 27 2.63 19.72 0.87
CA THR A 27 2.08 18.40 0.69
C THR A 27 1.35 18.15 1.99
N LEU A 28 0.02 18.34 1.98
CA LEU A 28 -0.82 17.65 2.93
C LEU A 28 -0.29 16.21 2.91
N LEU A 29 0.12 15.70 4.07
CA LEU A 29 0.42 14.29 4.19
C LEU A 29 -0.79 13.57 3.60
N GLU A 30 -0.59 12.89 2.47
CA GLU A 30 -1.61 12.04 1.88
C GLU A 30 -2.08 11.09 2.99
N GLN A 31 -3.40 11.02 3.19
CA GLN A 31 -3.94 10.22 4.28
C GLN A 31 -3.57 8.76 4.05
N PRO A 32 -2.97 8.08 5.04
CA PRO A 32 -2.58 6.69 4.88
C PRO A 32 -3.83 5.81 4.73
N ARG A 33 -3.79 4.84 3.82
CA ARG A 33 -4.90 3.89 3.68
C ARG A 33 -4.81 2.85 4.77
N LEU A 34 -5.87 2.70 5.56
CA LEU A 34 -5.87 1.84 6.73
C LEU A 34 -6.51 0.47 6.41
N ASN A 35 -5.89 -0.58 6.94
CA ASN A 35 -6.49 -1.90 7.08
C ASN A 35 -6.99 -2.07 8.51
N TYR A 36 -8.11 -2.78 8.68
CA TYR A 36 -8.71 -3.03 9.99
C TYR A 36 -8.66 -4.52 10.33
N LEU A 37 -8.24 -4.86 11.55
CA LEU A 37 -8.38 -6.18 12.13
C LEU A 37 -9.24 -6.05 13.39
N THR A 38 -10.45 -6.60 13.30
CA THR A 38 -11.48 -6.57 14.33
C THR A 38 -11.91 -7.98 14.70
N THR A 39 -12.96 -8.12 15.51
CA THR A 39 -13.61 -9.40 15.78
C THR A 39 -14.05 -10.16 14.51
N ASN A 40 -14.31 -9.47 13.39
CA ASN A 40 -14.67 -10.13 12.13
C ASN A 40 -13.47 -10.88 11.51
N GLU A 41 -12.25 -10.41 11.77
CA GLU A 41 -11.00 -10.98 11.30
C GLU A 41 -10.38 -11.99 12.30
N GLY A 42 -11.05 -12.25 13.43
CA GLY A 42 -10.67 -13.28 14.40
C GLY A 42 -10.04 -12.75 15.70
N LEU A 43 -10.00 -11.43 15.90
CA LEU A 43 -9.59 -10.85 17.17
C LEU A 43 -10.62 -11.19 18.27
N PRO A 44 -10.23 -11.57 19.51
CA PRO A 44 -11.20 -11.92 20.55
C PRO A 44 -12.01 -10.72 21.05
N GLN A 45 -11.44 -9.51 20.99
CA GLN A 45 -12.03 -8.28 21.52
C GLN A 45 -11.33 -7.05 20.92
N ASN A 46 -12.08 -5.97 20.67
CA ASN A 46 -11.63 -4.81 19.89
C ASN A 46 -10.87 -3.71 20.67
N THR A 47 -10.67 -3.84 21.97
CA THR A 47 -9.88 -2.90 22.78
C THR A 47 -8.44 -3.38 22.84
N ILE A 48 -7.51 -2.57 22.34
CA ILE A 48 -6.10 -2.91 22.23
C ILE A 48 -5.28 -1.94 23.08
N ASP A 49 -4.78 -2.42 24.21
CA ASP A 49 -4.03 -1.58 25.17
C ASP A 49 -2.53 -1.60 24.95
N CYS A 50 -1.99 -2.64 24.31
CA CYS A 50 -0.57 -2.70 23.98
C CYS A 50 -0.29 -3.55 22.74
N ILE A 51 0.80 -3.24 22.06
CA ILE A 51 1.26 -3.89 20.84
C ILE A 51 2.76 -4.14 20.97
N LEU A 52 3.20 -5.35 20.63
CA LEU A 52 4.61 -5.72 20.62
C LEU A 52 4.89 -6.62 19.41
N LYS A 53 6.01 -6.41 18.73
CA LYS A 53 6.55 -7.39 17.79
C LYS A 53 7.69 -8.12 18.47
N ASP A 54 7.63 -9.44 18.50
CA ASP A 54 8.73 -10.22 19.09
C ASP A 54 9.94 -10.30 18.15
N SER A 55 11.08 -10.75 18.70
CA SER A 55 12.34 -10.95 17.97
C SER A 55 12.23 -11.98 16.83
N LYS A 56 11.17 -12.81 16.82
CA LYS A 56 10.88 -13.81 15.79
C LYS A 56 10.00 -13.25 14.67
N GLY A 57 9.46 -12.05 14.85
CA GLY A 57 8.66 -11.32 13.87
C GLY A 57 7.15 -11.45 14.05
N PHE A 58 6.64 -12.20 15.04
CA PHE A 58 5.21 -12.26 15.32
C PHE A 58 4.73 -10.98 16.00
N MET A 59 3.51 -10.57 15.67
CA MET A 59 2.83 -9.48 16.35
C MET A 59 2.06 -10.02 17.55
N TRP A 60 2.11 -9.30 18.66
CA TRP A 60 1.42 -9.58 19.90
C TRP A 60 0.54 -8.39 20.27
N PHE A 61 -0.69 -8.67 20.68
CA PHE A 61 -1.70 -7.68 21.02
C PHE A 61 -2.29 -7.99 22.39
N GLY A 62 -2.18 -7.03 23.31
CA GLY A 62 -2.87 -7.09 24.59
C GLY A 62 -4.29 -6.54 24.46
N THR A 63 -5.28 -7.37 24.79
CA THR A 63 -6.71 -7.01 24.72
C THR A 63 -7.35 -7.01 26.10
N TRP A 64 -8.61 -6.59 26.20
CA TRP A 64 -9.41 -6.77 27.42
C TRP A 64 -9.94 -8.19 27.61
N ASN A 65 -9.71 -9.07 26.64
CA ASN A 65 -10.14 -10.47 26.68
C ASN A 65 -9.01 -11.47 26.36
N GLY A 66 -7.80 -11.16 26.84
CA GLY A 66 -6.62 -12.03 26.72
C GLY A 66 -5.52 -11.48 25.82
N LEU A 67 -4.44 -12.25 25.73
CA LEU A 67 -3.28 -11.98 24.88
C LEU A 67 -3.46 -12.65 23.52
N CYS A 68 -3.11 -11.97 22.43
CA CYS A 68 -3.20 -12.51 21.08
C CYS A 68 -1.83 -12.50 20.39
N ARG A 69 -1.46 -13.59 19.72
CA ARG A 69 -0.34 -13.66 18.78
C ARG A 69 -0.87 -13.72 17.35
N PHE A 70 -0.24 -13.00 16.43
CA PHE A 70 -0.67 -12.87 15.04
C PHE A 70 0.48 -13.12 14.06
N ASP A 71 0.26 -14.03 13.12
CA ASP A 71 1.26 -14.45 12.13
C ASP A 71 1.11 -13.77 10.76
N GLY A 72 0.22 -12.79 10.65
CA GLY A 72 -0.11 -12.09 9.39
C GLY A 72 -1.42 -12.57 8.79
N TYR A 73 -2.00 -13.67 9.31
CA TYR A 73 -3.24 -14.21 8.79
C TYR A 73 -4.20 -14.73 9.85
N THR A 74 -3.70 -15.33 10.92
CA THR A 74 -4.51 -15.95 11.98
C THR A 74 -4.05 -15.54 13.38
N PHE A 75 -5.01 -15.43 14.29
CA PHE A 75 -4.77 -15.15 15.70
C PHE A 75 -4.71 -16.43 16.53
N GLN A 76 -3.68 -16.56 17.35
CA GLN A 76 -3.62 -17.50 18.47
C GLN A 76 -3.95 -16.73 19.76
N ILE A 77 -4.95 -17.19 20.51
CA ILE A 77 -5.53 -16.45 21.64
C ILE A 77 -5.21 -17.18 22.95
N PHE A 78 -4.80 -16.43 23.97
CA PHE A 78 -4.50 -16.91 25.31
C PHE A 78 -5.37 -16.18 26.35
N GLN A 79 -6.16 -16.94 27.12
CA GLN A 79 -7.12 -16.40 28.08
C GLN A 79 -6.95 -17.05 29.46
N SER A 80 -7.22 -16.33 30.54
CA SER A 80 -7.05 -16.80 31.92
C SER A 80 -7.95 -17.99 32.27
N GLN A 81 -9.02 -18.22 31.50
CA GLN A 81 -9.88 -19.40 31.65
C GLN A 81 -9.20 -20.69 31.14
N GLN A 82 -8.24 -20.56 30.23
CA GLN A 82 -7.50 -21.66 29.60
C GLN A 82 -6.06 -21.75 30.13
N GLU A 83 -5.49 -20.60 30.51
CA GLU A 83 -4.12 -20.44 31.01
C GLU A 83 -4.14 -20.17 32.52
N GLU A 84 -3.82 -21.18 33.31
CA GLU A 84 -3.87 -21.13 34.78
C GLU A 84 -3.02 -19.99 35.38
N TRP A 85 -1.90 -19.67 34.74
CA TRP A 85 -0.90 -18.72 35.23
C TRP A 85 -0.98 -17.33 34.59
N LEU A 86 -2.09 -17.04 33.89
CA LEU A 86 -2.42 -15.70 33.45
C LEU A 86 -3.37 -15.04 34.48
N PRO A 87 -2.92 -14.05 35.29
CA PRO A 87 -3.70 -13.52 36.42
C PRO A 87 -5.01 -12.83 36.03
N GLY A 88 -5.10 -12.30 34.80
CA GLY A 88 -6.28 -11.61 34.31
C GLY A 88 -6.28 -11.45 32.79
N ASN A 89 -7.48 -11.26 32.22
CA ASN A 89 -7.68 -11.08 30.79
C ASN A 89 -7.43 -9.66 30.28
N PHE A 90 -7.27 -8.67 31.17
CA PHE A 90 -7.01 -7.28 30.79
C PHE A 90 -5.50 -7.10 30.71
N ILE A 91 -4.97 -7.23 29.51
CA ILE A 91 -3.53 -7.14 29.22
C ILE A 91 -3.18 -5.68 28.96
N GLN A 92 -2.36 -5.08 29.81
CA GLN A 92 -2.06 -3.64 29.78
C GLN A 92 -0.71 -3.33 29.12
N THR A 93 0.26 -4.24 29.22
CA THR A 93 1.62 -4.01 28.72
C THR A 93 2.34 -5.33 28.47
N LEU A 94 3.31 -5.31 27.56
CA LEU A 94 4.12 -6.46 27.15
C LEU A 94 5.59 -6.06 27.05
N SER A 95 6.49 -6.97 27.43
CA SER A 95 7.91 -6.80 27.20
C SER A 95 8.58 -8.14 26.90
N GLU A 96 9.43 -8.18 25.87
CA GLU A 96 10.24 -9.35 25.54
C GLU A 96 11.58 -9.31 26.27
N ASP A 97 11.98 -10.43 26.89
CA ASP A 97 13.30 -10.56 27.47
C ASP A 97 14.37 -10.96 26.44
N GLN A 98 15.65 -10.92 26.83
CA GLN A 98 16.74 -11.28 25.90
C GLN A 98 16.75 -12.75 25.48
N ASN A 99 15.96 -13.60 26.16
CA ASN A 99 15.80 -15.02 25.82
C ASN A 99 14.59 -15.26 24.90
N GLY A 100 13.80 -14.22 24.60
CA GLY A 100 12.59 -14.30 23.77
C GLY A 100 11.31 -14.66 24.55
N ASN A 101 11.35 -14.72 25.89
CA ASN A 101 10.15 -14.91 26.69
C ASN A 101 9.39 -13.59 26.86
N LEU A 102 8.09 -13.69 27.11
CA LEU A 102 7.24 -12.52 27.26
C LEU A 102 6.84 -12.31 28.72
N TRP A 103 7.00 -11.06 29.16
CA TRP A 103 6.49 -10.54 30.42
C TRP A 103 5.18 -9.82 30.14
N VAL A 104 4.11 -10.29 30.78
CA VAL A 104 2.74 -9.86 30.47
C VAL A 104 2.14 -9.17 31.68
N GLY A 105 1.96 -7.85 31.58
CA GLY A 105 1.36 -7.04 32.61
C GLY A 105 -0.16 -7.05 32.50
N THR A 106 -0.84 -7.41 33.59
CA THR A 106 -2.31 -7.42 33.66
C THR A 106 -2.81 -6.48 34.75
N ASN A 107 -4.11 -6.22 34.73
CA ASN A 107 -4.77 -5.49 35.83
C ASN A 107 -4.77 -6.24 37.19
N LYS A 108 -4.32 -7.49 37.23
CA LYS A 108 -4.31 -8.35 38.43
C LYS A 108 -2.93 -8.93 38.76
N GLY A 109 -1.88 -8.50 38.08
CA GLY A 109 -0.52 -8.93 38.36
C GLY A 109 0.30 -9.14 37.10
N LEU A 110 1.52 -9.62 37.32
CA LEU A 110 2.49 -9.94 36.27
C LEU A 110 2.47 -11.43 35.95
N ALA A 111 2.45 -11.78 34.67
CA ALA A 111 2.57 -13.14 34.18
C ALA A 111 3.86 -13.33 33.40
N PHE A 112 4.40 -14.54 33.43
CA PHE A 112 5.55 -14.96 32.64
C PHE A 112 5.11 -15.99 31.61
N PHE A 113 5.36 -15.69 30.33
CA PHE A 113 5.05 -16.54 29.20
C PHE A 113 6.35 -17.11 28.62
N ASP A 114 6.52 -18.42 28.77
CA ASP A 114 7.66 -19.14 28.23
C ASP A 114 7.41 -19.43 26.75
N TYR A 115 8.23 -18.83 25.90
CA TYR A 115 8.09 -18.97 24.46
C TYR A 115 8.42 -20.39 23.99
N SER A 116 9.38 -21.06 24.64
CA SER A 116 9.79 -22.42 24.28
C SER A 116 8.66 -23.45 24.49
N LEU A 117 7.73 -23.15 25.40
CA LEU A 117 6.57 -24.01 25.68
C LEU A 117 5.25 -23.44 25.15
N LEU A 118 5.23 -22.18 24.68
CA LEU A 118 4.05 -21.40 24.34
C LEU A 118 2.95 -21.44 25.42
N LYS A 119 3.36 -21.30 26.68
CA LYS A 119 2.47 -21.40 27.84
C LYS A 119 2.89 -20.42 28.94
N PHE A 120 1.93 -20.06 29.78
CA PHE A 120 2.24 -19.34 31.01
C PHE A 120 2.79 -20.30 32.07
N ILE A 121 3.83 -19.88 32.78
CA ILE A 121 4.48 -20.67 33.84
C ILE A 121 4.37 -19.95 35.17
N GLU A 122 4.15 -20.71 36.24
CA GLU A 122 4.17 -20.19 37.60
C GLU A 122 5.59 -19.72 37.99
N ILE A 123 5.68 -18.47 38.45
CA ILE A 123 6.83 -17.98 39.19
C ILE A 123 6.34 -17.53 40.58
N PRO A 124 6.53 -18.34 41.64
CA PRO A 124 5.95 -18.09 42.95
C PRO A 124 6.25 -16.70 43.53
N LEU A 125 7.46 -16.19 43.29
CA LEU A 125 7.90 -14.89 43.79
C LEU A 125 7.12 -13.73 43.14
N LEU A 126 6.71 -13.86 41.88
CA LEU A 126 5.87 -12.85 41.22
C LEU A 126 4.49 -12.80 41.86
N ASN A 127 3.88 -13.96 42.11
CA ASN A 127 2.55 -14.03 42.71
C ASN A 127 2.56 -13.52 44.17
N GLU A 128 3.62 -13.82 44.93
CA GLU A 128 3.77 -13.34 46.31
C GLU A 128 3.91 -11.81 46.38
N LYS A 129 4.68 -11.20 45.48
CA LYS A 129 5.04 -9.77 45.56
C LYS A 129 4.15 -8.86 44.72
N LEU A 130 3.76 -9.32 43.54
CA LEU A 130 3.04 -8.57 42.51
C LEU A 130 1.65 -9.17 42.18
N GLY A 131 1.20 -10.18 42.94
CA GLY A 131 -0.16 -10.70 42.83
C GLY A 131 -1.20 -9.65 43.21
N ALA A 132 -2.26 -9.53 42.42
CA ALA A 132 -3.34 -8.55 42.56
C ALA A 132 -2.92 -7.07 42.46
N VAL A 133 -1.74 -6.79 41.90
CA VAL A 133 -1.26 -5.43 41.59
C VAL A 133 -1.47 -5.16 40.10
N SER A 134 -2.06 -4.01 39.75
CA SER A 134 -2.22 -3.62 38.34
C SER A 134 -0.86 -3.19 37.78
N ILE A 135 -0.43 -3.85 36.70
CA ILE A 135 0.85 -3.58 36.04
C ILE A 135 0.61 -2.62 34.88
N THR A 136 1.23 -1.43 34.94
CA THR A 136 1.00 -0.35 33.96
C THR A 136 2.01 -0.37 32.82
N HIS A 137 3.28 -0.66 33.11
CA HIS A 137 4.33 -0.70 32.08
C HIS A 137 5.45 -1.68 32.46
N ILE A 138 6.06 -2.32 31.47
CA ILE A 138 7.20 -3.22 31.65
C ILE A 138 8.28 -2.87 30.64
N ILE A 139 9.54 -2.79 31.09
CA ILE A 139 10.69 -2.68 30.20
C ILE A 139 11.80 -3.65 30.61
N ASN A 140 12.56 -4.10 29.63
CA ASN A 140 13.78 -4.87 29.83
C ASN A 140 15.01 -3.98 29.65
N ASP A 141 16.01 -4.13 30.52
CA ASP A 141 17.29 -3.43 30.38
C ASP A 141 18.37 -4.26 29.66
N ASN A 142 19.51 -3.63 29.38
CA ASN A 142 20.63 -4.27 28.68
C ASN A 142 21.28 -5.42 29.49
N ASN A 143 21.03 -5.50 30.80
CA ASN A 143 21.50 -6.60 31.67
C ASN A 143 20.42 -7.68 31.87
N ASN A 144 19.33 -7.62 31.11
CA ASN A 144 18.18 -8.50 31.20
C ASN A 144 17.41 -8.42 32.53
N ASN A 145 17.49 -7.28 33.24
CA ASN A 145 16.60 -7.02 34.37
C ASN A 145 15.29 -6.47 33.85
N ILE A 146 14.19 -6.92 34.45
CA ILE A 146 12.86 -6.47 34.11
C ILE A 146 12.44 -5.40 35.13
N TRP A 147 12.07 -4.23 34.63
CA TRP A 147 11.56 -3.12 35.41
C TRP A 147 10.06 -3.04 35.21
N VAL A 148 9.32 -3.03 36.32
CA VAL A 148 7.87 -3.13 36.33
C VAL A 148 7.29 -1.91 37.03
N ALA A 149 6.49 -1.13 36.30
CA ALA A 149 5.69 -0.04 36.84
C ALA A 149 4.32 -0.56 37.28
N THR A 150 3.79 0.04 38.35
CA THR A 150 2.53 -0.39 38.95
C THR A 150 1.61 0.79 39.27
N ALA A 151 0.31 0.52 39.24
CA ALA A 151 -0.67 1.46 39.74
C ALA A 151 -0.71 1.40 41.29
N GLY A 152 0.05 2.29 41.93
CA GLY A 152 -0.01 2.55 43.37
C GLY A 152 1.07 1.88 44.22
N ASN A 153 1.91 1.03 43.63
CA ASN A 153 2.97 0.29 44.34
C ASN A 153 4.38 0.62 43.84
N GLY A 154 4.57 1.75 43.16
CA GLY A 154 5.88 2.22 42.70
C GLY A 154 6.48 1.35 41.58
N ILE A 155 7.82 1.25 41.60
CA ILE A 155 8.61 0.49 40.61
C ILE A 155 9.16 -0.76 41.28
N TRP A 156 9.14 -1.87 40.54
CA TRP A 156 9.74 -3.13 40.95
C TRP A 156 10.84 -3.52 39.98
N LYS A 157 11.91 -4.10 40.54
CA LYS A 157 13.01 -4.69 39.76
C LYS A 157 12.96 -6.20 39.91
N ILE A 158 13.07 -6.91 38.79
CA ILE A 158 13.17 -8.36 38.72
C ILE A 158 14.52 -8.70 38.09
N GLU A 159 15.36 -9.43 38.83
CA GLU A 159 16.65 -9.90 38.33
C GLU A 159 16.60 -11.39 38.00
N ASN A 160 17.00 -11.72 36.77
CA ASN A 160 17.09 -13.09 36.30
C ASN A 160 18.55 -13.57 36.34
N LYS A 161 18.80 -14.73 36.94
CA LYS A 161 20.08 -15.45 36.79
C LYS A 161 19.80 -16.88 36.33
N GLU A 162 20.53 -17.32 35.32
CA GLU A 162 20.45 -18.68 34.78
C GLU A 162 18.99 -19.12 34.51
N GLU A 163 18.21 -18.26 33.84
CA GLU A 163 16.81 -18.50 33.44
C GLU A 163 15.81 -18.66 34.61
N THR A 164 16.20 -18.26 35.82
CA THR A 164 15.28 -18.21 36.98
C THR A 164 15.22 -16.82 37.57
N VAL A 165 14.01 -16.41 37.97
CA VAL A 165 13.79 -15.17 38.73
C VAL A 165 14.45 -15.33 40.09
N THR A 166 15.46 -14.50 40.35
CA THR A 166 16.24 -14.56 41.58
C THR A 166 15.78 -13.58 42.64
N THR A 167 15.34 -12.39 42.23
CA THR A 167 14.90 -11.33 43.14
C THR A 167 13.72 -10.57 42.53
N VAL A 168 12.81 -10.10 43.39
CA VAL A 168 11.68 -9.22 43.05
C VAL A 168 11.57 -8.21 44.18
N GLU A 169 12.00 -6.98 43.93
CA GLU A 169 12.15 -5.96 44.97
C GLU A 169 11.54 -4.62 44.54
N SER A 170 10.85 -3.95 45.47
CA SER A 170 10.42 -2.56 45.29
C SER A 170 11.64 -1.66 45.36
N VAL A 171 11.75 -0.72 44.42
CA VAL A 171 12.90 0.14 44.23
C VAL A 171 12.50 1.60 44.07
N PHE A 172 13.40 2.48 44.48
CA PHE A 172 13.31 3.93 44.27
C PHE A 172 12.11 4.65 44.91
N GLU A 173 11.43 4.05 45.91
CA GLU A 173 10.25 4.67 46.56
C GLU A 173 10.48 6.13 47.00
N ASP A 174 11.68 6.46 47.49
CA ASP A 174 12.02 7.81 47.96
C ASP A 174 12.34 8.83 46.83
N GLN A 175 12.47 8.37 45.58
CA GLN A 175 12.81 9.19 44.41
C GLN A 175 11.61 9.43 43.48
N LEU A 176 10.45 8.87 43.81
CA LEU A 176 9.24 8.97 43.00
C LEU A 176 8.33 10.10 43.49
N PRO A 177 7.83 10.97 42.60
CA PRO A 177 6.87 12.01 42.96
C PRO A 177 5.46 11.45 43.28
N ASP A 178 5.12 10.26 42.75
CA ASP A 178 3.90 9.51 43.06
C ASP A 178 4.19 8.00 42.99
N LYS A 179 3.42 7.20 43.74
CA LYS A 179 3.48 5.73 43.69
C LYS A 179 2.73 5.14 42.50
N ASN A 180 1.88 5.93 41.83
CA ASN A 180 1.24 5.58 40.58
C ASN A 180 2.17 5.89 39.42
N VAL A 181 2.85 4.85 38.93
CA VAL A 181 3.78 4.95 37.82
C VAL A 181 3.06 4.49 36.56
N ASN A 182 3.04 5.32 35.52
CA ASN A 182 2.33 5.03 34.28
C ASN A 182 3.27 4.47 33.20
N HIS A 183 4.49 5.03 33.09
CA HIS A 183 5.41 4.67 32.01
C HIS A 183 6.87 4.71 32.46
N LEU A 184 7.67 3.83 31.86
CA LEU A 184 9.12 3.75 32.07
C LEU A 184 9.83 3.88 30.73
N CYS A 185 10.84 4.74 30.64
CA CYS A 185 11.66 4.89 29.44
C CYS A 185 13.14 4.79 29.80
N LEU A 186 13.82 3.75 29.28
CA LEU A 186 15.25 3.53 29.50
C LEU A 186 16.06 4.28 28.44
N LEU A 187 17.03 5.06 28.90
CA LEU A 187 17.94 5.83 28.05
C LEU A 187 19.31 5.14 27.92
N PRO A 188 20.06 5.36 26.82
CA PRO A 188 21.35 4.69 26.56
C PRO A 188 22.43 4.83 27.64
N ASP A 189 22.35 5.87 28.47
CA ASP A 189 23.32 6.19 29.52
C ASP A 189 22.95 5.60 30.91
N ASN A 190 22.13 4.54 30.96
CA ASN A 190 21.59 3.96 32.20
C ASN A 190 20.76 4.96 33.04
N TYR A 191 20.07 5.87 32.37
CA TYR A 191 19.05 6.71 33.01
C TYR A 191 17.67 6.10 32.76
N LEU A 192 16.83 6.14 33.78
CA LEU A 192 15.44 5.71 33.73
C LEU A 192 14.55 6.94 33.93
N LEU A 193 13.79 7.29 32.91
CA LEU A 193 12.71 8.26 33.02
C LEU A 193 11.44 7.55 33.50
N VAL A 194 10.77 8.16 34.48
CA VAL A 194 9.59 7.61 35.13
C VAL A 194 8.46 8.61 35.06
N GLY A 195 7.43 8.30 34.28
CA GLY A 195 6.20 9.08 34.22
C GLY A 195 5.23 8.63 35.29
N THR A 196 4.73 9.58 36.09
CA THR A 196 3.80 9.32 37.18
C THR A 196 2.54 10.18 37.06
N ASN A 197 1.57 9.97 37.94
CA ASN A 197 0.39 10.84 38.04
C ASN A 197 0.70 12.26 38.54
N ASN A 198 1.90 12.53 39.08
CA ASN A 198 2.27 13.80 39.70
C ASN A 198 3.64 14.31 39.21
N GLY A 199 3.97 14.04 37.95
CA GLY A 199 5.16 14.55 37.26
C GLY A 199 6.14 13.46 36.83
N LEU A 200 7.36 13.89 36.50
CA LEU A 200 8.46 13.08 35.99
C LEU A 200 9.52 12.84 37.08
N SER A 201 10.10 11.64 37.12
CA SER A 201 11.36 11.37 37.83
C SER A 201 12.44 10.92 36.84
N VAL A 202 13.70 11.31 37.13
CA VAL A 202 14.86 10.86 36.37
C VAL A 202 15.83 10.15 37.31
N ILE A 203 16.04 8.87 37.08
CA ILE A 203 16.81 8.00 37.97
C ILE A 203 18.09 7.55 37.27
N ASN A 204 19.24 7.73 37.92
CA ASN A 204 20.51 7.17 37.46
C ASN A 204 20.70 5.75 38.00
N LEU A 205 20.55 4.74 37.15
CA LEU A 205 20.66 3.33 37.55
C LEU A 205 22.09 2.93 37.96
N SER A 206 23.11 3.67 37.51
CA SER A 206 24.51 3.45 37.92
C SER A 206 24.84 4.08 39.28
N GLY A 207 23.92 4.87 39.84
CA GLY A 207 24.14 5.70 41.02
C GLY A 207 24.95 6.97 40.74
N GLY A 208 24.83 7.95 41.64
CA GLY A 208 25.51 9.24 41.53
C GLY A 208 24.58 10.39 41.11
N LYS A 209 25.16 11.58 40.89
CA LYS A 209 24.39 12.77 40.51
C LYS A 209 23.86 12.69 39.08
N LEU A 210 22.74 13.37 38.82
CA LEU A 210 22.20 13.55 37.48
C LEU A 210 23.18 14.35 36.60
N LYS A 211 23.19 14.06 35.30
CA LYS A 211 23.86 14.93 34.31
C LYS A 211 23.07 16.26 34.24
N PRO A 212 23.72 17.40 33.97
CA PRO A 212 23.06 18.72 33.95
C PRO A 212 21.84 18.81 33.02
N LEU A 213 21.85 18.03 31.93
CA LEU A 213 20.76 18.00 30.97
C LEU A 213 19.49 17.38 31.59
N TRP A 214 19.64 16.30 32.36
CA TRP A 214 18.54 15.62 33.04
C TRP A 214 18.07 16.36 34.29
N GLU A 215 19.01 16.99 35.00
CA GLU A 215 18.70 17.92 36.10
C GLU A 215 17.81 19.06 35.59
N LYS A 216 18.16 19.67 34.45
CA LYS A 216 17.34 20.73 33.86
C LYS A 216 15.95 20.26 33.42
N LEU A 217 15.82 19.05 32.86
CA LEU A 217 14.51 18.50 32.51
C LEU A 217 13.65 18.30 33.77
N TYR A 218 14.24 17.76 34.83
CA TYR A 218 13.57 17.53 36.11
C TYR A 218 13.16 18.83 36.83
N ASP A 219 13.95 19.90 36.68
CA ASP A 219 13.73 21.19 37.35
C ASP A 219 12.67 22.10 36.66
N TYR A 220 12.01 21.66 35.59
CA TYR A 220 10.94 22.45 34.99
C TYR A 220 9.67 22.40 35.86
N ASP A 221 9.33 23.52 36.50
CA ASP A 221 8.09 23.69 37.27
C ASP A 221 6.83 23.29 36.48
N ASP A 222 6.84 23.48 35.16
CA ASP A 222 5.72 23.12 34.26
C ASP A 222 5.42 21.61 34.21
N ILE A 223 6.37 20.76 34.66
CA ILE A 223 6.23 19.30 34.68
C ILE A 223 5.68 18.80 36.03
N GLU A 224 5.88 19.57 37.10
CA GLU A 224 5.38 19.22 38.42
C GLU A 224 3.84 19.18 38.44
N GLY A 225 3.27 18.10 38.96
CA GLY A 225 1.81 17.92 39.00
C GLY A 225 1.17 17.45 37.69
N LEU A 226 1.94 17.23 36.62
CA LEU A 226 1.43 16.63 35.39
C LEU A 226 1.20 15.14 35.56
N ASN A 227 0.07 14.64 35.07
CA ASN A 227 -0.13 13.20 34.90
C ASN A 227 0.47 12.76 33.56
N ILE A 228 1.66 12.17 33.61
CA ILE A 228 2.43 11.72 32.45
C ILE A 228 2.03 10.27 32.15
N LEU A 229 1.45 10.03 30.98
CA LEU A 229 0.97 8.71 30.56
C LEU A 229 1.99 7.93 29.73
N THR A 230 2.78 8.63 28.91
CA THR A 230 3.73 8.00 27.98
C THR A 230 4.96 8.87 27.81
N ILE A 231 6.10 8.23 27.56
CA ILE A 231 7.40 8.88 27.36
C ILE A 231 8.11 8.21 26.18
N LEU A 232 8.46 9.01 25.17
CA LEU A 232 9.29 8.57 24.04
C LEU A 232 10.63 9.31 24.04
N ALA A 233 11.71 8.57 23.89
CA ALA A 233 13.01 9.12 23.50
C ALA A 233 13.20 8.86 22.00
N ASP A 234 13.28 9.93 21.19
CA ASP A 234 13.46 9.79 19.74
C ASP A 234 14.91 9.41 19.37
N ARG A 235 15.14 9.02 18.12
CA ARG A 235 16.47 8.63 17.60
C ARG A 235 17.52 9.75 17.67
N ARG A 236 17.10 11.01 17.84
CA ARG A 236 17.98 12.17 18.03
C ARG A 236 18.31 12.40 19.50
N GLY A 237 17.63 11.70 20.40
CA GLY A 237 17.77 11.79 21.84
C GLY A 237 16.80 12.78 22.49
N ASP A 238 15.90 13.41 21.73
CA ASP A 238 14.90 14.32 22.28
C ASP A 238 13.79 13.54 23.00
N ILE A 239 13.23 14.13 24.05
CA ILE A 239 12.24 13.49 24.91
C ILE A 239 10.85 14.08 24.65
N TRP A 240 9.88 13.21 24.48
CA TRP A 240 8.48 13.55 24.29
C TRP A 240 7.66 13.02 25.47
N LEU A 241 6.86 13.87 26.09
CA LEU A 241 6.03 13.53 27.24
C LEU A 241 4.55 13.72 26.88
N GLY A 242 3.80 12.62 26.87
CA GLY A 242 2.36 12.63 26.69
C GLY A 242 1.64 12.73 28.03
N THR A 243 0.64 13.62 28.11
CA THR A 243 -0.13 13.85 29.35
C THR A 243 -1.62 13.56 29.14
N ILE A 244 -2.34 13.28 30.22
CA ILE A 244 -3.77 12.94 30.14
C ILE A 244 -4.68 14.14 29.83
N ASP A 245 -4.39 15.34 30.33
CA ASP A 245 -5.35 16.46 30.29
C ASP A 245 -4.75 17.78 29.75
N VAL A 246 -3.45 17.83 29.48
CA VAL A 246 -2.76 19.09 29.14
C VAL A 246 -2.35 19.12 27.66
N GLY A 247 -1.66 18.08 27.19
CA GLY A 247 -1.14 17.99 25.84
C GLY A 247 0.18 17.23 25.79
N LEU A 248 1.05 17.67 24.88
CA LEU A 248 2.35 17.08 24.61
C LEU A 248 3.48 18.06 24.97
N TYR A 249 4.51 17.57 25.63
CA TYR A 249 5.73 18.32 25.86
C TYR A 249 6.89 17.71 25.07
N HIS A 250 7.70 18.55 24.44
CA HIS A 250 8.90 18.18 23.72
C HIS A 250 10.11 18.84 24.36
N TYR A 251 11.00 18.03 24.92
CA TYR A 251 12.28 18.48 25.45
C TYR A 251 13.38 18.20 24.45
N SER A 252 13.93 19.27 23.87
CA SER A 252 15.07 19.15 22.98
C SER A 252 16.36 19.06 23.77
N THR A 253 17.09 17.96 23.63
CA THR A 253 18.36 17.73 24.33
C THR A 253 19.51 18.59 23.80
N SER A 254 19.40 19.04 22.55
CA SER A 254 20.41 19.91 21.93
C SER A 254 20.33 21.35 22.41
N THR A 255 19.12 21.89 22.58
CA THR A 255 18.88 23.28 23.03
C THR A 255 18.56 23.38 24.52
N LEU A 256 18.31 22.23 25.16
CA LEU A 256 17.84 22.10 26.53
C LEU A 256 16.58 22.93 26.78
N ASN A 257 15.66 22.96 25.82
CA ASN A 257 14.42 23.72 25.91
C ASN A 257 13.20 22.79 25.92
N LEU A 258 12.24 23.11 26.77
CA LEU A 258 10.95 22.45 26.85
C LEU A 258 9.93 23.26 26.04
N THR A 259 9.31 22.61 25.07
CA THR A 259 8.26 23.18 24.22
C THR A 259 6.95 22.48 24.53
N TYR A 260 5.88 23.25 24.71
CA TYR A 260 4.54 22.73 24.95
C TYR A 260 3.70 22.81 23.67
N TYR A 261 2.99 21.72 23.37
CA TYR A 261 2.02 21.62 22.30
C TYR A 261 0.65 21.29 22.91
N GLY A 262 -0.27 22.24 22.84
CA GLY A 262 -1.64 22.09 23.30
C GLY A 262 -2.60 21.63 22.20
N ALA A 263 -3.83 21.36 22.59
CA ALA A 263 -4.92 21.11 21.65
C ALA A 263 -5.74 22.38 21.42
N ASN A 264 -5.76 22.88 20.18
CA ASN A 264 -6.60 24.01 19.79
C ASN A 264 -7.31 23.69 18.49
N ASN A 265 -8.61 23.41 18.59
CA ASN A 265 -9.46 23.03 17.44
C ASN A 265 -9.53 24.09 16.34
N ASN A 266 -9.07 25.33 16.58
CA ASN A 266 -9.04 26.39 15.57
C ASN A 266 -7.71 26.46 14.80
N ASN A 267 -6.68 25.73 15.22
CA ASN A 267 -5.37 25.69 14.56
C ASN A 267 -5.09 24.26 14.07
N PRO A 268 -5.11 24.01 12.75
CA PRO A 268 -4.89 22.66 12.21
C PRO A 268 -3.46 22.13 12.42
N ASN A 269 -2.53 23.00 12.84
CA ASN A 269 -1.14 22.64 13.14
C ASN A 269 -0.92 22.29 14.62
N ASP A 270 -1.96 22.31 15.46
CA ASP A 270 -1.91 21.91 16.87
C ASP A 270 -2.45 20.47 17.04
N LEU A 271 -2.37 19.93 18.26
CA LEU A 271 -2.96 18.62 18.57
C LEU A 271 -4.49 18.66 18.41
N ASN A 272 -5.06 17.57 17.92
CA ASN A 272 -6.51 17.39 17.83
C ASN A 272 -7.21 17.20 19.20
N HIS A 273 -6.49 16.76 20.24
CA HIS A 273 -7.02 16.48 21.57
C HIS A 273 -5.91 16.55 22.63
N PRO A 274 -6.17 17.04 23.87
CA PRO A 274 -5.13 17.20 24.89
C PRO A 274 -4.65 15.88 25.50
N SER A 275 -5.50 14.85 25.57
CA SER A 275 -5.14 13.54 26.11
C SER A 275 -4.27 12.74 25.14
N VAL A 276 -3.00 12.56 25.49
CA VAL A 276 -2.01 11.78 24.75
C VAL A 276 -1.77 10.44 25.45
N TYR A 277 -2.12 9.34 24.78
CA TYR A 277 -2.03 7.99 25.33
C TYR A 277 -0.74 7.29 24.93
N ASP A 278 -0.28 7.48 23.70
CA ASP A 278 0.95 6.85 23.21
C ASP A 278 1.68 7.71 22.16
N ILE A 279 3.00 7.52 22.07
CA ILE A 279 3.88 8.27 21.17
C ILE A 279 4.94 7.34 20.59
N ILE A 280 5.07 7.32 19.27
CA ILE A 280 6.09 6.55 18.56
C ILE A 280 6.81 7.40 17.51
N GLU A 281 8.00 6.97 17.10
CA GLU A 281 8.73 7.53 15.97
C GLU A 281 8.69 6.53 14.81
N ASP A 282 8.30 6.99 13.62
CA ASP A 282 8.35 6.17 12.42
C ASP A 282 9.77 6.05 11.85
N ARG A 283 9.94 5.23 10.81
CA ARG A 283 11.23 5.07 10.12
C ARG A 283 11.79 6.35 9.49
N ASN A 284 10.93 7.31 9.14
CA ASN A 284 11.28 8.56 8.48
C ASN A 284 11.55 9.69 9.48
N GLY A 285 11.42 9.42 10.79
CA GLY A 285 11.60 10.40 11.87
C GLY A 285 10.36 11.25 12.16
N ILE A 286 9.19 10.89 11.60
CA ILE A 286 7.90 11.50 11.95
C ILE A 286 7.48 10.97 13.32
N ILE A 287 7.11 11.89 14.21
CA ILE A 287 6.58 11.52 15.53
C ILE A 287 5.07 11.38 15.40
N ILE A 288 4.55 10.21 15.75
CA ILE A 288 3.12 9.87 15.69
C ILE A 288 2.58 9.86 17.11
N VAL A 289 1.52 10.63 17.33
CA VAL A 289 0.92 10.86 18.64
C VAL A 289 -0.52 10.35 18.63
N GLY A 290 -0.80 9.37 19.49
CA GLY A 290 -2.13 8.79 19.70
C GLY A 290 -2.91 9.54 20.77
N THR A 291 -4.11 10.00 20.43
CA THR A 291 -4.99 10.76 21.33
C THR A 291 -6.41 10.21 21.34
N LEU A 292 -7.28 10.80 22.18
CA LEU A 292 -8.73 10.56 22.10
C LEU A 292 -9.42 11.26 20.91
N GLY A 293 -8.67 12.03 20.11
CA GLY A 293 -9.17 12.68 18.89
C GLY A 293 -8.72 11.98 17.60
N GLY A 294 -7.93 10.92 17.70
CA GLY A 294 -7.30 10.22 16.57
C GLY A 294 -5.78 10.31 16.61
N LEU A 295 -5.16 10.40 15.43
CA LEU A 295 -3.71 10.48 15.28
C LEU A 295 -3.24 11.88 14.92
N ASN A 296 -2.08 12.27 15.44
CA ASN A 296 -1.36 13.46 15.00
C ASN A 296 0.05 13.07 14.53
N PHE A 297 0.48 13.64 13.42
CA PHE A 297 1.79 13.45 12.82
C PHE A 297 2.58 14.74 12.95
N TYR A 298 3.65 14.71 13.73
CA TYR A 298 4.58 15.81 13.85
C TYR A 298 5.76 15.59 12.90
N ASN A 299 5.92 16.51 11.94
CA ASN A 299 7.06 16.51 11.06
C ASN A 299 8.17 17.40 11.64
N PRO A 300 9.33 16.84 12.05
CA PRO A 300 10.36 17.65 12.67
C PRO A 300 11.03 18.67 11.74
N ALA A 301 10.93 18.49 10.41
CA ALA A 301 11.49 19.43 9.45
C ALA A 301 10.64 20.71 9.34
N THR A 302 9.32 20.60 9.47
CA THR A 302 8.40 21.74 9.40
C THR A 302 7.95 22.24 10.77
N GLN A 303 8.14 21.43 11.83
CA GLN A 303 7.66 21.65 13.20
C GLN A 303 6.14 21.83 13.32
N ASN A 304 5.38 21.24 12.39
CA ASN A 304 3.93 21.31 12.37
C ASN A 304 3.30 19.93 12.58
N PHE A 305 2.09 19.93 13.14
CA PHE A 305 1.23 18.76 13.17
C PHE A 305 0.33 18.70 11.94
N SER A 306 0.00 17.48 11.53
CA SER A 306 -1.18 17.17 10.73
C SER A 306 -1.98 16.09 11.45
N SER A 307 -3.30 16.18 11.43
CA SER A 307 -4.16 15.19 12.09
C SER A 307 -4.87 14.28 11.10
N LEU A 308 -5.05 13.02 11.49
CA LEU A 308 -5.94 12.07 10.83
C LEU A 308 -7.15 11.84 11.75
N PRO A 309 -8.31 12.45 11.44
CA PRO A 309 -9.52 12.27 12.24
C PRO A 309 -10.09 10.85 12.04
N ALA A 310 -11.02 10.45 12.90
CA ALA A 310 -11.82 9.24 12.69
C ALA A 310 -13.07 9.56 11.86
N SER A 311 -13.44 8.64 10.96
CA SER A 311 -14.69 8.67 10.21
C SER A 311 -15.26 7.26 10.15
N THR A 312 -16.58 7.16 10.23
CA THR A 312 -17.30 5.87 10.16
C THR A 312 -17.61 5.43 8.73
N GLU A 313 -17.36 6.29 7.72
CA GLU A 313 -17.90 6.09 6.37
C GLU A 313 -16.86 5.62 5.33
N GLU A 314 -15.54 5.77 5.59
CA GLU A 314 -14.50 5.50 4.58
C GLU A 314 -13.25 4.81 5.17
N ARG A 315 -12.64 3.90 4.39
CA ARG A 315 -11.43 3.11 4.77
C ARG A 315 -10.15 3.94 4.92
N GLU A 316 -10.22 5.23 4.63
CA GLU A 316 -9.11 6.19 4.69
C GLU A 316 -8.97 6.85 6.06
N TYR A 317 -9.91 6.58 6.98
CA TYR A 317 -9.92 7.14 8.32
C TYR A 317 -9.77 6.08 9.39
N LEU A 318 -9.36 6.51 10.59
CA LEU A 318 -9.42 5.65 11.76
C LEU A 318 -10.88 5.21 11.99
N ASN A 319 -11.09 3.91 12.17
CA ASN A 319 -12.42 3.38 12.45
C ASN A 319 -12.90 3.70 13.88
N ASN A 320 -12.01 4.18 14.74
CA ASN A 320 -12.29 4.67 16.07
C ASN A 320 -11.30 5.79 16.46
N PRO A 321 -11.76 6.93 17.00
CA PRO A 321 -10.89 8.05 17.36
C PRO A 321 -10.06 7.83 18.61
N PHE A 322 -10.39 6.85 19.45
CA PHE A 322 -9.72 6.63 20.73
C PHE A 322 -8.55 5.68 20.53
N VAL A 323 -7.37 6.27 20.34
CA VAL A 323 -6.11 5.53 20.15
C VAL A 323 -5.51 5.26 21.53
N ASN A 324 -5.30 3.99 21.85
CA ASN A 324 -4.75 3.54 23.13
C ASN A 324 -3.26 3.20 23.03
N SER A 325 -2.84 2.60 21.91
CA SER A 325 -1.48 2.09 21.73
C SER A 325 -1.01 2.20 20.29
N LEU A 326 0.29 2.36 20.11
CA LEU A 326 0.96 2.54 18.84
C LEU A 326 2.21 1.67 18.76
N TYR A 327 2.50 1.16 17.56
CA TYR A 327 3.75 0.47 17.31
C TYR A 327 4.21 0.69 15.86
N ALA A 328 5.47 1.08 15.68
CA ALA A 328 6.11 1.15 14.37
C ALA A 328 7.30 0.19 14.30
N ASP A 329 7.48 -0.45 13.14
CA ASP A 329 8.67 -1.26 12.83
C ASP A 329 9.57 -0.60 11.77
N GLU A 330 10.80 -1.12 11.65
CA GLU A 330 11.77 -0.64 10.66
C GLU A 330 11.35 -0.94 9.21
N LEU A 331 10.46 -1.91 9.01
CA LEU A 331 9.87 -2.24 7.72
C LEU A 331 8.75 -1.28 7.32
N GLY A 332 8.48 -0.26 8.15
CA GLY A 332 7.53 0.80 7.88
C GLY A 332 6.08 0.46 8.21
N ASN A 333 5.82 -0.69 8.87
CA ASN A 333 4.49 -1.02 9.38
C ASN A 333 4.18 -0.14 10.58
N ILE A 334 2.96 0.38 10.62
CA ILE A 334 2.45 1.17 11.72
C ILE A 334 1.13 0.53 12.16
N TRP A 335 1.09 0.15 13.43
CA TRP A 335 -0.02 -0.52 14.09
C TRP A 335 -0.62 0.40 15.13
N ILE A 336 -1.95 0.47 15.14
CA ILE A 336 -2.71 1.42 15.94
C ILE A 336 -3.80 0.63 16.67
N GLY A 337 -3.65 0.53 17.98
CA GLY A 337 -4.63 -0.07 18.87
C GLY A 337 -5.66 0.96 19.29
N THR A 338 -6.94 0.63 19.16
CA THR A 338 -8.04 1.54 19.51
C THR A 338 -8.91 0.98 20.63
N GLU A 339 -9.75 1.82 21.24
CA GLU A 339 -10.62 1.40 22.34
C GLU A 339 -11.73 0.44 21.87
N LYS A 340 -12.32 0.66 20.68
CA LYS A 340 -13.46 -0.15 20.19
C LYS A 340 -13.37 -0.55 18.72
N GLY A 341 -12.37 -0.04 18.00
CA GLY A 341 -12.17 -0.29 16.58
C GLY A 341 -11.22 -1.46 16.28
N GLY A 342 -10.70 -2.14 17.29
CA GLY A 342 -9.68 -3.17 17.10
C GLY A 342 -8.35 -2.55 16.71
N ILE A 343 -7.70 -3.16 15.72
CA ILE A 343 -6.39 -2.77 15.25
C ILE A 343 -6.54 -2.09 13.89
N ASN A 344 -6.00 -0.88 13.76
CA ASN A 344 -5.80 -0.22 12.48
C ASN A 344 -4.32 -0.40 12.08
N HIS A 345 -4.05 -0.68 10.81
CA HIS A 345 -2.72 -0.95 10.31
C HIS A 345 -2.49 -0.31 8.95
N TYR A 346 -1.32 0.29 8.76
CA TYR A 346 -0.85 0.71 7.44
C TYR A 346 0.65 0.54 7.33
N ASN A 347 1.17 0.75 6.12
CA ASN A 347 2.60 0.73 5.87
C ASN A 347 3.01 1.99 5.10
N SER A 348 4.15 2.58 5.46
CA SER A 348 4.70 3.77 4.80
C SER A 348 5.14 3.55 3.34
N TYR A 349 5.26 2.30 2.87
CA TYR A 349 5.54 1.94 1.47
C TYR A 349 4.28 1.79 0.60
N GLN A 350 3.10 2.15 1.12
CA GLN A 350 1.88 2.26 0.32
C GLN A 350 2.10 3.16 -0.89
N LYS A 351 1.45 2.81 -2.01
CA LYS A 351 1.64 3.54 -3.26
C LYS A 351 0.79 4.82 -3.27
N PRO A 352 1.33 5.98 -3.65
CA PRO A 352 0.57 7.23 -3.70
C PRO A 352 -0.37 7.27 -4.91
N PHE A 353 -1.33 6.32 -4.94
CA PHE A 353 -2.45 6.37 -5.85
C PHE A 353 -3.44 7.40 -5.32
N ASN A 354 -3.60 8.48 -6.08
CA ASN A 354 -4.57 9.53 -5.82
C ASN A 354 -5.79 9.37 -6.73
N ALA A 355 -6.90 9.99 -6.33
CA ALA A 355 -8.17 9.83 -6.99
C ALA A 355 -8.95 11.14 -7.17
N LEU A 356 -9.75 11.19 -8.24
CA LEU A 356 -10.81 12.17 -8.45
C LEU A 356 -12.12 11.41 -8.68
N THR A 357 -13.10 11.64 -7.82
CA THR A 357 -14.40 10.94 -7.80
C THR A 357 -15.55 11.95 -7.81
N HIS A 358 -16.76 11.49 -8.15
CA HIS A 358 -17.98 12.28 -8.08
C HIS A 358 -18.51 12.28 -6.65
N GLU A 359 -18.67 13.47 -6.08
CA GLU A 359 -19.21 13.66 -4.74
C GLU A 359 -20.53 14.41 -4.83
N ALA A 360 -21.61 13.75 -4.40
CA ALA A 360 -22.94 14.35 -4.39
C ALA A 360 -22.97 15.59 -3.49
N GLY A 361 -23.23 16.77 -4.08
CA GLY A 361 -23.27 18.05 -3.38
C GLY A 361 -21.97 18.86 -3.42
N ASN A 362 -20.87 18.31 -3.95
CA ASN A 362 -19.63 19.05 -4.19
C ASN A 362 -19.54 19.45 -5.68
N PRO A 363 -19.77 20.74 -6.03
CA PRO A 363 -19.71 21.20 -7.42
C PRO A 363 -18.29 21.23 -8.00
N ASN A 364 -17.26 21.01 -7.18
CA ASN A 364 -15.87 20.93 -7.64
C ASN A 364 -15.40 19.48 -7.91
N SER A 365 -16.25 18.48 -7.66
CA SER A 365 -15.96 17.08 -7.99
C SER A 365 -16.13 16.79 -9.49
N ILE A 366 -15.82 15.59 -9.98
CA ILE A 366 -16.13 15.22 -11.39
C ILE A 366 -17.64 15.00 -11.57
N SER A 367 -18.16 15.15 -12.79
CA SER A 367 -19.61 15.07 -13.03
C SER A 367 -20.20 13.67 -12.88
N HIS A 368 -19.38 12.63 -13.11
CA HIS A 368 -19.77 11.23 -13.00
C HIS A 368 -18.53 10.34 -12.84
N ASN A 369 -18.66 9.20 -12.16
CA ASN A 369 -17.54 8.31 -11.85
C ASN A 369 -16.99 7.54 -13.05
N THR A 370 -17.83 7.18 -14.02
CA THR A 370 -17.37 6.42 -15.19
C THR A 370 -16.62 7.34 -16.16
N VAL A 371 -15.29 7.32 -16.09
CA VAL A 371 -14.40 8.15 -16.91
C VAL A 371 -14.01 7.39 -18.18
N ASN A 372 -14.16 8.02 -19.34
CA ASN A 372 -13.99 7.39 -20.65
C ASN A 372 -12.97 8.09 -21.55
N SER A 373 -12.57 9.32 -21.24
CA SER A 373 -11.49 10.00 -21.94
C SER A 373 -10.89 11.09 -21.07
N ILE A 374 -9.60 11.34 -21.25
CA ILE A 374 -8.85 12.33 -20.48
C ILE A 374 -7.98 13.12 -21.47
N PHE A 375 -7.89 14.43 -21.24
CA PHE A 375 -7.05 15.31 -22.04
C PHE A 375 -6.47 16.43 -21.19
N THR A 376 -5.16 16.61 -21.27
CA THR A 376 -4.38 17.51 -20.41
C THR A 376 -3.71 18.60 -21.23
N GLU A 377 -3.83 19.84 -20.76
CA GLU A 377 -3.16 21.01 -21.33
C GLU A 377 -2.76 21.96 -20.20
N ASP A 378 -1.46 22.20 -20.05
CA ASP A 378 -0.93 23.06 -18.98
C ASP A 378 -1.52 22.68 -17.59
N ASP A 379 -2.22 23.60 -16.93
CA ASP A 379 -2.87 23.41 -15.63
C ASP A 379 -4.36 22.99 -15.73
N VAL A 380 -4.84 22.59 -16.92
CA VAL A 380 -6.25 22.25 -17.19
C VAL A 380 -6.40 20.79 -17.61
N PHE A 381 -7.34 20.12 -16.94
CA PHE A 381 -7.71 18.73 -17.20
C PHE A 381 -9.14 18.68 -17.74
N TRP A 382 -9.32 18.01 -18.87
CA TRP A 382 -10.61 17.71 -19.45
C TRP A 382 -10.90 16.22 -19.24
N VAL A 383 -11.96 15.94 -18.50
CA VAL A 383 -12.39 14.58 -18.16
C VAL A 383 -13.73 14.33 -18.84
N GLY A 384 -13.73 13.42 -19.80
CA GLY A 384 -14.93 12.96 -20.49
C GLY A 384 -15.50 11.76 -19.75
N THR A 385 -16.78 11.82 -19.41
CA THR A 385 -17.48 10.76 -18.69
C THR A 385 -18.46 10.01 -19.59
N ALA A 386 -18.80 8.79 -19.21
CA ALA A 386 -19.89 8.05 -19.82
C ALA A 386 -21.21 8.37 -19.09
N GLY A 387 -21.94 9.37 -19.58
CA GLY A 387 -23.27 9.75 -19.11
C GLY A 387 -23.34 11.07 -18.33
N GLY A 388 -22.20 11.61 -17.89
CA GLY A 388 -22.10 12.89 -17.15
C GLY A 388 -21.55 14.07 -17.95
N GLY A 389 -21.27 13.90 -19.25
CA GLY A 389 -20.68 14.94 -20.10
C GLY A 389 -19.20 15.18 -19.81
N ILE A 390 -18.78 16.43 -19.84
CA ILE A 390 -17.38 16.86 -19.66
C ILE A 390 -17.20 17.57 -18.32
N SER A 391 -16.13 17.23 -17.60
CA SER A 391 -15.61 17.99 -16.46
C SER A 391 -14.31 18.66 -16.84
N ARG A 392 -14.26 19.99 -16.78
CA ARG A 392 -13.04 20.78 -16.92
C ARG A 392 -12.54 21.19 -15.55
N ILE A 393 -11.39 20.65 -15.17
CA ILE A 393 -10.77 20.82 -13.85
C ILE A 393 -9.55 21.73 -14.03
N SER A 394 -9.40 22.72 -13.15
CA SER A 394 -8.28 23.67 -13.19
C SER A 394 -7.83 24.05 -11.77
N ASN A 395 -6.65 24.66 -11.67
CA ASN A 395 -6.07 25.12 -10.40
C ASN A 395 -5.89 23.96 -9.39
N ASN A 396 -5.22 22.89 -9.84
CA ASN A 396 -4.93 21.67 -9.07
C ASN A 396 -6.18 21.06 -8.40
N GLY A 397 -7.27 20.91 -9.16
CA GLY A 397 -8.51 20.30 -8.64
C GLY A 397 -9.46 21.25 -7.89
N ARG A 398 -9.08 22.52 -7.68
CA ARG A 398 -9.88 23.45 -6.85
C ARG A 398 -11.08 24.08 -7.57
N LYS A 399 -11.12 24.01 -8.90
CA LYS A 399 -12.20 24.59 -9.70
C LYS A 399 -12.57 23.65 -10.82
N THR A 400 -13.79 23.14 -10.77
CA THR A 400 -14.38 22.29 -11.81
C THR A 400 -15.56 22.98 -12.47
N ILE A 401 -15.66 22.84 -13.79
CA ILE A 401 -16.79 23.32 -14.61
C ILE A 401 -17.34 22.12 -15.37
N HIS A 402 -18.66 21.95 -15.35
CA HIS A 402 -19.33 20.85 -16.03
C HIS A 402 -20.02 21.32 -17.31
N PHE A 403 -19.86 20.54 -18.38
CA PHE A 403 -20.56 20.72 -19.64
C PHE A 403 -21.43 19.48 -19.89
N GLN A 404 -22.74 19.65 -19.84
CA GLN A 404 -23.73 18.58 -19.98
C GLN A 404 -24.76 18.94 -21.05
N GLN A 405 -25.31 17.90 -21.68
CA GLN A 405 -26.42 18.02 -22.61
C GLN A 405 -27.64 18.57 -21.89
N SER A 406 -28.28 19.54 -22.54
CA SER A 406 -29.49 20.19 -22.05
C SER A 406 -30.51 20.30 -23.16
N ASP A 407 -31.72 19.79 -22.90
CA ASP A 407 -32.88 19.92 -23.79
C ASP A 407 -33.35 21.39 -23.92
N GLU A 408 -32.93 22.27 -23.01
CA GLU A 408 -33.28 23.69 -23.02
C GLU A 408 -32.26 24.56 -23.78
N ASN A 409 -31.06 24.02 -24.05
CA ASN A 409 -29.98 24.74 -24.71
C ASN A 409 -29.44 23.94 -25.91
N ASP A 410 -29.95 24.27 -27.10
CA ASP A 410 -29.50 23.71 -28.39
C ASP A 410 -28.03 24.01 -28.73
N GLN A 411 -27.33 24.78 -27.91
CA GLN A 411 -25.88 25.03 -28.03
C GLN A 411 -25.05 24.27 -26.99
N SER A 412 -25.66 23.41 -26.18
CA SER A 412 -24.93 22.50 -25.27
C SER A 412 -24.32 21.31 -26.04
N ILE A 413 -23.45 20.55 -25.38
CA ILE A 413 -22.98 19.27 -25.94
C ILE A 413 -24.19 18.37 -26.23
N ASN A 414 -24.22 17.72 -27.39
CA ASN A 414 -25.42 16.99 -27.80
C ASN A 414 -25.51 15.55 -27.26
N SER A 415 -24.45 15.05 -26.62
CA SER A 415 -24.41 13.74 -25.97
C SER A 415 -23.49 13.76 -24.76
N ASN A 416 -23.92 13.12 -23.68
CA ASN A 416 -23.13 13.03 -22.44
C ASN A 416 -22.13 11.86 -22.43
N PHE A 417 -22.00 11.10 -23.54
CA PHE A 417 -21.06 9.99 -23.67
C PHE A 417 -19.83 10.42 -24.44
N VAL A 418 -18.82 10.93 -23.73
CA VAL A 418 -17.63 11.55 -24.31
C VAL A 418 -16.53 10.51 -24.50
N THR A 419 -16.00 10.38 -25.72
CA THR A 419 -15.08 9.29 -26.11
C THR A 419 -13.66 9.73 -26.37
N SER A 420 -13.47 10.98 -26.78
CA SER A 420 -12.16 11.47 -27.21
C SER A 420 -12.15 12.99 -27.25
N PHE A 421 -10.99 13.57 -26.97
CA PHE A 421 -10.73 14.99 -27.09
C PHE A 421 -9.56 15.23 -28.02
N ILE A 422 -9.58 16.35 -28.74
CA ILE A 422 -8.42 16.83 -29.49
C ILE A 422 -8.57 18.34 -29.70
N ARG A 423 -7.47 19.08 -29.77
CA ARG A 423 -7.52 20.52 -30.08
C ARG A 423 -7.02 20.80 -31.47
N ASN A 424 -7.81 21.49 -32.29
CA ASN A 424 -7.39 21.84 -33.65
C ASN A 424 -6.41 23.03 -33.67
N HIS A 425 -5.85 23.35 -34.84
CA HIS A 425 -4.90 24.46 -35.00
C HIS A 425 -5.51 25.85 -34.85
N GLN A 426 -6.83 25.95 -34.90
CA GLN A 426 -7.59 27.18 -34.61
C GLN A 426 -7.86 27.33 -33.10
N ASN A 427 -7.32 26.44 -32.26
CA ASN A 427 -7.49 26.40 -30.80
C ASN A 427 -8.91 26.06 -30.33
N HIS A 428 -9.72 25.42 -31.18
CA HIS A 428 -11.02 24.86 -30.80
C HIS A 428 -10.85 23.45 -30.22
N LEU A 429 -11.45 23.20 -29.06
CA LEU A 429 -11.54 21.86 -28.49
C LEU A 429 -12.63 21.07 -29.23
N LEU A 430 -12.24 19.97 -29.87
CA LEU A 430 -13.15 19.02 -30.50
C LEU A 430 -13.37 17.84 -29.57
N VAL A 431 -14.62 17.42 -29.48
CA VAL A 431 -15.09 16.39 -28.56
C VAL A 431 -15.86 15.34 -29.35
N GLY A 432 -15.30 14.13 -29.40
CA GLY A 432 -15.99 12.98 -29.95
C GLY A 432 -17.01 12.44 -28.96
N THR A 433 -18.19 12.08 -29.46
CA THR A 433 -19.25 11.48 -28.64
C THR A 433 -19.82 10.22 -29.26
N TRP A 434 -20.35 9.33 -28.41
CA TRP A 434 -21.19 8.24 -28.88
C TRP A 434 -22.61 8.72 -29.14
N GLY A 435 -23.06 8.57 -30.39
CA GLY A 435 -24.40 8.88 -30.85
C GLY A 435 -24.61 10.34 -31.26
N GLY A 436 -23.76 11.26 -30.79
CA GLY A 436 -23.84 12.70 -31.08
C GLY A 436 -22.88 13.21 -32.16
N GLY A 437 -21.92 12.42 -32.64
CA GLY A 437 -20.92 12.91 -33.60
C GLY A 437 -19.87 13.81 -32.94
N LEU A 438 -19.37 14.80 -33.70
CA LEU A 438 -18.23 15.64 -33.31
C LEU A 438 -18.72 17.01 -32.82
N ASN A 439 -18.40 17.34 -31.57
CA ASN A 439 -18.78 18.62 -30.96
C ASN A 439 -17.56 19.56 -30.93
N LYS A 440 -17.70 20.76 -31.51
CA LYS A 440 -16.68 21.82 -31.52
C LYS A 440 -17.02 22.88 -30.47
N LEU A 441 -16.15 23.04 -29.46
CA LEU A 441 -16.33 24.07 -28.43
C LEU A 441 -15.96 25.45 -28.99
N LEU A 442 -16.96 26.31 -29.16
CA LEU A 442 -16.80 27.67 -29.68
C LEU A 442 -16.49 28.68 -28.57
N ALA A 443 -17.11 28.52 -27.40
CA ALA A 443 -16.90 29.42 -26.26
C ALA A 443 -17.08 28.69 -24.93
N GLU A 444 -15.97 28.52 -24.21
CA GLU A 444 -15.92 27.84 -22.91
C GLU A 444 -16.85 28.50 -21.87
N GLN A 445 -16.75 29.82 -21.70
CA GLN A 445 -17.51 30.56 -20.67
C GLN A 445 -19.02 30.62 -20.94
N GLN A 446 -19.44 30.35 -22.18
CA GLN A 446 -20.84 30.42 -22.59
C GLN A 446 -21.46 29.03 -22.78
N ASN A 447 -20.70 27.95 -22.54
CA ASN A 447 -21.12 26.57 -22.82
C ASN A 447 -21.71 26.45 -24.24
N ARG A 448 -20.96 26.92 -25.24
CA ARG A 448 -21.42 26.96 -26.64
C ARG A 448 -20.64 25.97 -27.49
N PHE A 449 -21.33 24.94 -27.96
CA PHE A 449 -20.86 23.93 -28.87
C PHE A 449 -21.56 24.05 -30.24
N GLU A 450 -20.81 23.71 -31.28
CA GLU A 450 -21.32 23.43 -32.61
C GLU A 450 -21.19 21.95 -32.89
N THR A 451 -22.27 21.31 -33.34
CA THR A 451 -22.29 19.87 -33.64
C THR A 451 -22.08 19.64 -35.12
N LEU A 452 -21.16 18.75 -35.45
CA LEU A 452 -20.96 18.17 -36.77
C LEU A 452 -21.43 16.71 -36.71
N GLU A 453 -22.41 16.36 -37.53
CA GLU A 453 -23.07 15.05 -37.53
C GLU A 453 -23.07 14.41 -38.93
N TYR A 454 -23.39 13.12 -38.97
CA TYR A 454 -23.68 12.40 -40.20
C TYR A 454 -25.00 12.87 -40.80
N ILE A 455 -24.93 13.33 -42.05
CA ILE A 455 -26.10 13.76 -42.81
C ILE A 455 -26.29 12.77 -43.97
N PRO A 456 -27.41 12.00 -43.98
CA PRO A 456 -27.68 11.05 -45.05
C PRO A 456 -27.68 11.70 -46.44
N GLY A 457 -26.84 11.20 -47.34
CA GLY A 457 -26.70 11.70 -48.71
C GLY A 457 -25.72 12.86 -48.87
N ASP A 458 -25.14 13.38 -47.78
CA ASP A 458 -24.02 14.31 -47.84
C ASP A 458 -22.69 13.56 -47.65
N ASN A 459 -21.92 13.46 -48.73
CA ASN A 459 -20.63 12.77 -48.71
C ASN A 459 -19.51 13.60 -48.07
N ARG A 460 -19.78 14.86 -47.72
CA ARG A 460 -18.86 15.74 -46.99
C ARG A 460 -19.16 15.77 -45.49
N SER A 461 -20.17 15.04 -45.02
CA SER A 461 -20.49 14.86 -43.59
C SER A 461 -19.81 13.61 -43.01
N LEU A 462 -19.74 13.51 -41.68
CA LEU A 462 -19.20 12.37 -40.93
C LEU A 462 -19.72 11.03 -41.46
N SER A 463 -18.92 9.97 -41.40
CA SER A 463 -19.37 8.62 -41.77
C SER A 463 -20.32 7.98 -40.76
N SER A 464 -20.26 8.40 -39.49
CA SER A 464 -21.15 7.94 -38.42
C SER A 464 -21.10 8.87 -37.21
N ASN A 465 -22.21 8.96 -36.46
CA ASN A 465 -22.30 9.71 -35.21
C ASN A 465 -21.67 9.00 -34.00
N PHE A 466 -21.16 7.78 -34.19
CA PHE A 466 -20.46 7.03 -33.15
C PHE A 466 -18.95 7.18 -33.32
N ILE A 467 -18.40 8.24 -32.74
CA ILE A 467 -16.95 8.51 -32.76
C ILE A 467 -16.28 7.65 -31.69
N SER A 468 -15.17 7.02 -32.06
CA SER A 468 -14.36 6.16 -31.17
C SER A 468 -13.09 6.87 -30.72
N SER A 469 -12.42 7.57 -31.64
CA SER A 469 -11.09 8.13 -31.46
C SER A 469 -10.87 9.29 -32.42
N LEU A 470 -10.00 10.22 -32.00
CA LEU A 470 -9.56 11.38 -32.76
C LEU A 470 -8.05 11.41 -32.72
N GLU A 471 -7.40 11.66 -33.86
CA GLU A 471 -5.94 11.64 -33.96
C GLU A 471 -5.44 12.69 -34.95
N TYR A 472 -4.30 13.33 -34.68
CA TYR A 472 -3.74 14.30 -35.60
C TYR A 472 -3.22 13.61 -36.88
N LEU A 473 -3.71 14.03 -38.06
CA LEU A 473 -3.08 13.65 -39.32
C LEU A 473 -1.88 14.54 -39.62
N ASP A 474 -2.02 15.84 -39.37
CA ASP A 474 -0.98 16.87 -39.40
C ASP A 474 -1.42 18.06 -38.53
N ASN A 475 -0.73 19.20 -38.65
CA ASN A 475 -1.07 20.41 -37.92
C ASN A 475 -2.38 21.08 -38.38
N LYS A 476 -3.14 20.51 -39.31
CA LYS A 476 -4.38 21.09 -39.85
C LYS A 476 -5.53 20.09 -39.85
N HIS A 477 -5.27 18.88 -40.27
CA HIS A 477 -6.27 17.84 -40.49
C HIS A 477 -6.27 16.84 -39.33
N ILE A 478 -7.45 16.32 -39.03
CA ILE A 478 -7.68 15.38 -37.94
C ILE A 478 -8.29 14.10 -38.53
N LEU A 479 -7.78 12.95 -38.13
CA LEU A 479 -8.41 11.66 -38.39
C LEU A 479 -9.53 11.46 -37.39
N VAL A 480 -10.70 11.07 -37.89
CA VAL A 480 -11.88 10.75 -37.10
C VAL A 480 -12.19 9.27 -37.30
N GLY A 481 -12.01 8.49 -36.24
CA GLY A 481 -12.34 7.08 -36.22
C GLY A 481 -13.78 6.88 -35.78
N THR A 482 -14.63 6.31 -36.63
CA THR A 482 -16.03 6.06 -36.30
C THR A 482 -16.39 4.58 -36.42
N ARG A 483 -17.56 4.18 -35.91
CA ARG A 483 -18.13 2.85 -36.23
C ARG A 483 -18.53 2.68 -37.71
N GLY A 484 -18.61 3.77 -38.47
CA GLY A 484 -18.89 3.75 -39.91
C GLY A 484 -17.64 3.63 -40.77
N GLY A 485 -16.48 4.08 -40.28
CA GLY A 485 -15.23 4.08 -41.02
C GLY A 485 -14.25 5.14 -40.56
N LEU A 486 -13.21 5.36 -41.38
CA LEU A 486 -12.18 6.38 -41.16
C LEU A 486 -12.46 7.61 -42.01
N ASP A 487 -12.45 8.78 -41.37
CA ASP A 487 -12.64 10.08 -42.04
C ASP A 487 -11.43 11.01 -41.79
N ILE A 488 -11.13 11.88 -42.75
CA ILE A 488 -10.25 13.05 -42.56
C ILE A 488 -11.14 14.27 -42.40
N TYR A 489 -11.00 14.99 -41.30
CA TYR A 489 -11.68 16.24 -41.00
C TYR A 489 -10.78 17.44 -41.32
N ASP A 490 -11.31 18.38 -42.10
CA ASP A 490 -10.72 19.70 -42.35
C ASP A 490 -11.47 20.78 -41.54
N PRO A 491 -10.84 21.39 -40.52
CA PRO A 491 -11.45 22.44 -39.71
C PRO A 491 -11.62 23.80 -40.40
N GLU A 492 -11.07 24.01 -41.61
CA GLU A 492 -11.20 25.30 -42.30
C GLU A 492 -12.59 25.49 -42.93
N ASP A 493 -13.22 24.41 -43.40
CA ASP A 493 -14.55 24.43 -44.01
C ASP A 493 -15.52 23.40 -43.41
N ASP A 494 -15.16 22.83 -42.26
CA ASP A 494 -15.92 21.82 -41.50
C ASP A 494 -16.34 20.61 -42.35
N SER A 495 -15.45 20.13 -43.23
CA SER A 495 -15.75 19.03 -44.15
C SER A 495 -14.98 17.73 -43.88
N PHE A 496 -15.57 16.63 -44.33
CA PHE A 496 -15.09 15.27 -44.07
C PHE A 496 -14.81 14.52 -45.37
N LEU A 497 -13.70 13.78 -45.40
CA LEU A 497 -13.30 12.90 -46.50
C LEU A 497 -13.24 11.43 -46.01
N ARG A 498 -14.11 10.58 -46.55
CA ARG A 498 -14.26 9.18 -46.15
C ARG A 498 -13.22 8.28 -46.80
N ILE A 499 -12.22 7.84 -46.04
CA ILE A 499 -11.10 7.02 -46.56
C ILE A 499 -11.57 5.60 -46.90
N HIS A 500 -12.45 5.03 -46.08
CA HIS A 500 -12.90 3.65 -46.18
C HIS A 500 -13.64 3.35 -47.50
N GLU A 501 -14.28 4.34 -48.14
CA GLU A 501 -14.92 4.19 -49.45
C GLU A 501 -13.93 3.91 -50.59
N LYS A 502 -12.65 4.21 -50.37
CA LYS A 502 -11.56 3.98 -51.34
C LYS A 502 -10.71 2.75 -50.99
N MET A 503 -11.08 2.01 -49.95
CA MET A 503 -10.42 0.77 -49.55
C MET A 503 -11.07 -0.42 -50.24
N ASP A 504 -10.25 -1.37 -50.71
CA ASP A 504 -10.73 -2.65 -51.22
C ASP A 504 -11.01 -3.62 -50.04
N ILE A 505 -12.12 -3.38 -49.33
CA ILE A 505 -12.56 -4.16 -48.17
C ILE A 505 -14.02 -4.59 -48.29
N ASN A 506 -14.33 -5.82 -47.89
CA ASN A 506 -15.67 -6.41 -48.01
C ASN A 506 -16.55 -6.25 -46.76
N GLN A 507 -16.10 -5.46 -45.78
CA GLN A 507 -16.74 -5.32 -44.47
C GLN A 507 -16.63 -3.88 -43.97
N THR A 508 -17.56 -3.48 -43.10
CA THR A 508 -17.51 -2.19 -42.42
C THR A 508 -16.25 -2.09 -41.57
N LEU A 509 -15.58 -0.94 -41.63
CA LEU A 509 -14.38 -0.66 -40.88
C LEU A 509 -14.77 -0.01 -39.55
N GLU A 510 -15.11 -0.83 -38.54
CA GLU A 510 -15.40 -0.32 -37.20
C GLU A 510 -14.11 0.01 -36.46
N ILE A 511 -13.84 1.31 -36.30
CA ILE A 511 -12.60 1.80 -35.70
C ILE A 511 -12.75 1.89 -34.20
N GLY A 512 -11.74 1.40 -33.47
CA GLY A 512 -11.64 1.50 -32.02
C GLY A 512 -10.60 2.52 -31.58
N CYS A 513 -9.45 2.59 -32.26
CA CYS A 513 -8.34 3.46 -31.91
C CYS A 513 -7.50 3.83 -33.14
N LEU A 514 -6.79 4.94 -33.04
CA LEU A 514 -5.93 5.52 -34.07
C LEU A 514 -4.59 5.93 -33.47
N LEU A 515 -3.52 5.85 -34.26
CA LEU A 515 -2.20 6.35 -33.88
C LEU A 515 -1.43 6.79 -35.13
N THR A 516 -0.95 8.03 -35.14
CA THR A 516 0.00 8.52 -36.15
C THR A 516 1.42 8.47 -35.57
N ASP A 517 2.26 7.59 -36.09
CA ASP A 517 3.59 7.37 -35.53
C ASP A 517 4.68 8.32 -36.08
N SER A 518 5.81 8.34 -35.39
CA SER A 518 7.00 9.13 -35.74
C SER A 518 7.64 8.75 -37.08
N GLN A 519 7.35 7.54 -37.58
CA GLN A 519 7.89 7.02 -38.84
C GLN A 519 6.97 7.25 -40.05
N ASN A 520 6.03 8.20 -39.95
CA ASN A 520 5.13 8.59 -41.04
C ASN A 520 4.18 7.45 -41.46
N ARG A 521 3.75 6.63 -40.49
CA ARG A 521 2.73 5.58 -40.65
C ARG A 521 1.52 5.93 -39.79
N VAL A 522 0.34 5.57 -40.29
CA VAL A 522 -0.92 5.70 -39.54
C VAL A 522 -1.45 4.30 -39.26
N TRP A 523 -1.64 4.00 -37.98
CA TRP A 523 -2.17 2.74 -37.48
C TRP A 523 -3.65 2.90 -37.12
N VAL A 524 -4.45 1.94 -37.52
CA VAL A 524 -5.90 1.94 -37.33
C VAL A 524 -6.32 0.60 -36.74
N GLY A 525 -6.68 0.63 -35.46
CA GLY A 525 -7.18 -0.53 -34.72
C GLY A 525 -8.68 -0.70 -34.95
N THR A 526 -9.10 -1.93 -35.23
CA THR A 526 -10.50 -2.29 -35.49
C THR A 526 -10.89 -3.54 -34.72
N GLU A 527 -12.18 -3.90 -34.73
CA GLU A 527 -12.64 -5.20 -34.20
C GLU A 527 -12.11 -6.40 -35.00
N ASN A 528 -11.67 -6.17 -36.24
CA ASN A 528 -11.37 -7.20 -37.23
C ASN A 528 -9.91 -7.16 -37.73
N GLY A 529 -9.01 -6.60 -36.94
CA GLY A 529 -7.57 -6.55 -37.20
C GLY A 529 -6.98 -5.15 -37.12
N LEU A 530 -5.68 -5.07 -37.42
CA LEU A 530 -4.90 -3.83 -37.41
C LEU A 530 -4.56 -3.43 -38.86
N TYR A 531 -4.84 -2.17 -39.20
CA TYR A 531 -4.53 -1.63 -40.52
C TYR A 531 -3.44 -0.57 -40.41
N ARG A 532 -2.58 -0.50 -41.42
CA ARG A 532 -1.50 0.49 -41.49
C ARG A 532 -1.48 1.17 -42.85
N PHE A 533 -1.45 2.50 -42.81
CA PHE A 533 -1.39 3.37 -43.98
C PHE A 533 -0.08 4.16 -44.01
N ASN A 534 0.32 4.58 -45.20
CA ASN A 534 1.37 5.59 -45.33
C ASN A 534 0.76 6.98 -45.13
N ARG A 535 1.26 7.74 -44.14
CA ARG A 535 0.73 9.06 -43.80
C ARG A 535 0.78 10.03 -44.98
N SER A 536 1.83 9.99 -45.81
CA SER A 536 1.95 10.85 -46.98
C SER A 536 0.87 10.60 -48.02
N GLN A 537 0.34 9.37 -48.12
CA GLN A 537 -0.79 9.08 -49.01
C GLN A 537 -2.08 9.74 -48.49
N LEU A 538 -2.31 9.69 -47.18
CA LEU A 538 -3.47 10.32 -46.53
C LEU A 538 -3.42 11.85 -46.61
N LEU A 539 -2.25 12.47 -46.50
CA LEU A 539 -2.08 13.93 -46.64
C LEU A 539 -2.44 14.47 -48.03
N THR A 540 -2.39 13.61 -49.06
CA THR A 540 -2.77 13.97 -50.44
C THR A 540 -4.18 13.52 -50.82
N PHE A 541 -4.91 12.92 -49.88
CA PHE A 541 -6.23 12.35 -50.11
C PHE A 541 -7.26 13.46 -50.41
N ASN A 542 -8.09 13.20 -51.42
CA ASN A 542 -9.17 14.06 -51.88
C ASN A 542 -10.22 13.24 -52.64
N GLU A 543 -11.35 13.84 -53.00
CA GLU A 543 -12.48 13.15 -53.68
C GLU A 543 -12.10 12.41 -54.96
N ASN A 544 -11.09 12.89 -55.70
CA ASN A 544 -10.60 12.29 -56.95
C ASN A 544 -9.60 11.15 -56.73
N THR A 545 -9.26 10.84 -55.49
CA THR A 545 -8.33 9.75 -55.16
C THR A 545 -8.96 8.41 -55.56
N GLY A 546 -8.17 7.58 -56.24
CA GLY A 546 -8.52 6.20 -56.58
C GLY A 546 -8.46 5.29 -55.36
N GLN A 547 -8.12 4.01 -55.56
CA GLN A 547 -7.94 3.08 -54.46
C GLN A 547 -6.72 3.46 -53.58
N ILE A 548 -6.87 3.29 -52.27
CA ILE A 548 -5.79 3.53 -51.29
C ILE A 548 -5.09 2.22 -50.92
N ASN A 549 -3.77 2.28 -50.75
CA ASN A 549 -2.97 1.13 -50.33
C ASN A 549 -2.89 1.07 -48.80
N PHE A 550 -3.00 -0.14 -48.25
CA PHE A 550 -2.86 -0.38 -46.82
C PHE A 550 -2.22 -1.75 -46.57
N THR A 551 -1.62 -1.93 -45.41
CA THR A 551 -1.21 -3.24 -44.89
C THR A 551 -2.22 -3.68 -43.84
N LYS A 552 -2.73 -4.91 -43.94
CA LYS A 552 -3.64 -5.51 -42.95
C LYS A 552 -2.92 -6.60 -42.17
N PHE A 553 -2.99 -6.51 -40.84
CA PHE A 553 -2.50 -7.53 -39.92
C PHE A 553 -3.70 -8.20 -39.23
N VAL A 554 -3.71 -9.53 -39.24
CA VAL A 554 -4.75 -10.36 -38.62
C VAL A 554 -4.12 -11.53 -37.90
N SER A 555 -4.89 -12.10 -36.99
CA SER A 555 -4.51 -13.30 -36.26
C SER A 555 -4.52 -14.53 -37.15
N ASP A 556 -3.39 -15.23 -37.15
CA ASP A 556 -3.19 -16.52 -37.79
C ASP A 556 -2.64 -17.51 -36.74
N PRO A 557 -3.47 -18.47 -36.26
CA PRO A 557 -3.03 -19.48 -35.30
C PRO A 557 -1.84 -20.32 -35.76
N SER A 558 -1.58 -20.40 -37.07
CA SER A 558 -0.46 -21.15 -37.64
C SER A 558 0.85 -20.36 -37.71
N ASP A 559 0.79 -19.04 -37.55
CA ASP A 559 1.96 -18.14 -37.53
C ASP A 559 2.16 -17.56 -36.13
N SER A 560 3.24 -17.99 -35.48
CA SER A 560 3.60 -17.51 -34.14
C SER A 560 3.92 -16.01 -34.10
N THR A 561 4.27 -15.42 -35.25
CA THR A 561 4.63 -14.01 -35.42
C THR A 561 3.46 -13.12 -35.88
N SER A 562 2.28 -13.72 -36.12
CA SER A 562 1.06 -12.96 -36.40
C SER A 562 0.49 -12.32 -35.13
N LEU A 563 -0.42 -11.36 -35.33
CA LEU A 563 -1.17 -10.70 -34.26
C LEU A 563 -1.97 -11.74 -33.46
N LYS A 564 -2.00 -11.70 -32.13
CA LYS A 564 -2.75 -12.75 -31.39
C LYS A 564 -4.26 -12.52 -31.32
N GLY A 565 -4.69 -11.26 -31.30
CA GLY A 565 -6.11 -10.88 -31.24
C GLY A 565 -6.48 -9.88 -32.33
N ASN A 566 -7.65 -10.08 -32.96
CA ASN A 566 -8.12 -9.16 -34.01
C ASN A 566 -8.80 -7.91 -33.45
N TYR A 567 -9.32 -7.95 -32.22
CA TYR A 567 -9.99 -6.81 -31.62
C TYR A 567 -8.98 -5.89 -30.95
N ILE A 568 -8.61 -4.82 -31.67
CA ILE A 568 -7.64 -3.81 -31.22
C ILE A 568 -8.36 -2.62 -30.62
N ILE A 569 -8.00 -2.26 -29.39
CA ILE A 569 -8.68 -1.21 -28.62
C ILE A 569 -7.74 -0.10 -28.13
N SER A 570 -6.43 -0.33 -28.15
CA SER A 570 -5.45 0.69 -27.80
C SER A 570 -4.19 0.56 -28.66
N LEU A 571 -3.59 1.69 -29.01
CA LEU A 571 -2.34 1.81 -29.76
C LEU A 571 -1.48 2.86 -29.08
N PHE A 572 -0.20 2.57 -28.92
CA PHE A 572 0.75 3.46 -28.25
C PHE A 572 2.13 3.36 -28.92
N GLU A 573 2.78 4.50 -29.14
CA GLU A 573 4.19 4.58 -29.57
C GLU A 573 5.04 4.97 -28.36
N ALA A 574 5.94 4.08 -27.95
CA ALA A 574 6.91 4.37 -26.90
C ALA A 574 7.98 5.37 -27.37
N HIS A 575 8.68 6.01 -26.43
CA HIS A 575 9.73 7.00 -26.72
C HIS A 575 10.88 6.44 -27.57
N ASP A 576 11.11 5.13 -27.53
CA ASP A 576 12.10 4.44 -28.38
C ASP A 576 11.60 4.15 -29.82
N GLY A 577 10.36 4.53 -30.14
CA GLY A 577 9.68 4.29 -31.42
C GLY A 577 9.00 2.91 -31.53
N THR A 578 8.98 2.13 -30.45
CA THR A 578 8.29 0.83 -30.43
C THR A 578 6.78 1.02 -30.42
N ILE A 579 6.08 0.33 -31.32
CA ILE A 579 4.61 0.31 -31.34
C ILE A 579 4.08 -0.82 -30.46
N TRP A 580 3.27 -0.44 -29.48
CA TRP A 580 2.55 -1.31 -28.57
C TRP A 580 1.05 -1.30 -28.90
N ILE A 581 0.45 -2.48 -28.85
CA ILE A 581 -0.92 -2.72 -29.27
C ILE A 581 -1.67 -3.43 -28.14
N GLY A 582 -2.73 -2.80 -27.64
CA GLY A 582 -3.64 -3.38 -26.67
C GLY A 582 -4.80 -4.10 -27.35
N THR A 583 -5.11 -5.31 -26.89
CA THR A 583 -6.19 -6.12 -27.46
C THR A 583 -7.33 -6.34 -26.46
N TYR A 584 -8.54 -6.57 -26.97
CA TYR A 584 -9.68 -7.00 -26.15
C TYR A 584 -9.64 -8.53 -25.96
N GLY A 585 -8.80 -9.01 -25.04
CA GLY A 585 -8.81 -10.39 -24.57
C GLY A 585 -7.58 -11.25 -24.92
N ASN A 586 -6.54 -10.68 -25.56
CA ASN A 586 -5.29 -11.39 -25.86
C ASN A 586 -4.03 -10.75 -25.23
N GLY A 587 -4.20 -9.71 -24.42
CA GLY A 587 -3.11 -8.96 -23.77
C GLY A 587 -2.52 -7.89 -24.69
N ILE A 588 -1.21 -7.67 -24.56
CA ILE A 588 -0.48 -6.66 -25.34
C ILE A 588 0.42 -7.31 -26.40
N CYS A 589 0.56 -6.63 -27.53
CA CYS A 589 1.43 -7.02 -28.63
C CYS A 589 2.49 -5.94 -28.89
N LYS A 590 3.76 -6.33 -28.92
CA LYS A 590 4.89 -5.51 -29.39
C LYS A 590 5.08 -5.74 -30.88
N TYR A 591 5.05 -4.66 -31.68
CA TYR A 591 5.39 -4.74 -33.09
C TYR A 591 6.91 -4.78 -33.30
N THR A 592 7.39 -5.65 -34.19
CA THR A 592 8.81 -5.82 -34.52
C THR A 592 9.03 -5.70 -36.02
N GLU A 593 10.10 -5.01 -36.43
CA GLU A 593 10.38 -4.72 -37.85
C GLU A 593 11.02 -5.88 -38.64
N LYS A 594 11.13 -7.09 -38.07
CA LYS A 594 11.70 -8.24 -38.80
C LYS A 594 10.71 -8.76 -39.85
N GLY A 595 11.01 -8.58 -41.14
CA GLY A 595 10.20 -9.11 -42.27
C GLY A 595 9.01 -8.21 -42.65
N ASN A 596 7.84 -8.79 -42.97
CA ASN A 596 6.58 -8.04 -43.20
C ASN A 596 6.00 -7.39 -41.92
N GLY A 597 6.78 -7.34 -40.83
CA GLY A 597 6.32 -6.99 -39.48
C GLY A 597 5.86 -8.23 -38.73
N GLY A 598 6.39 -8.47 -37.54
CA GLY A 598 6.00 -9.56 -36.65
C GLY A 598 5.59 -9.06 -35.27
N PHE A 599 4.83 -9.85 -34.51
CA PHE A 599 4.32 -9.47 -33.18
C PHE A 599 4.85 -10.41 -32.09
N ILE A 600 5.23 -9.82 -30.95
CA ILE A 600 5.51 -10.54 -29.71
C ILE A 600 4.37 -10.24 -28.74
N ASN A 601 3.75 -11.28 -28.18
CA ASN A 601 2.57 -11.14 -27.34
C ASN A 601 2.88 -11.41 -25.87
N TYR A 602 2.31 -10.61 -24.98
CA TYR A 602 2.36 -10.80 -23.53
C TYR A 602 0.94 -10.83 -22.97
N ASN A 603 0.63 -11.84 -22.16
CA ASN A 603 -0.70 -12.08 -21.60
C ASN A 603 -0.65 -12.45 -20.10
N GLN A 604 -1.77 -12.88 -19.53
CA GLN A 604 -1.87 -13.26 -18.11
C GLN A 604 -0.91 -14.36 -17.67
N GLN A 605 -0.53 -15.28 -18.56
CA GLN A 605 0.45 -16.33 -18.29
C GLN A 605 1.87 -15.75 -18.14
N ASP A 606 2.15 -14.64 -18.82
CA ASP A 606 3.43 -13.93 -18.77
C ASP A 606 3.52 -12.96 -17.57
N GLY A 607 2.37 -12.65 -16.94
CA GLY A 607 2.30 -11.87 -15.70
C GLY A 607 1.35 -10.68 -15.74
N LEU A 608 0.77 -10.35 -16.90
CA LEU A 608 -0.23 -9.28 -17.02
C LEU A 608 -1.45 -9.56 -16.12
N CYS A 609 -2.05 -8.54 -15.51
CA CYS A 609 -3.18 -8.76 -14.59
C CYS A 609 -4.45 -9.27 -15.29
N ASN A 610 -4.74 -8.79 -16.50
CA ASN A 610 -5.87 -9.23 -17.34
C ASN A 610 -5.56 -9.08 -18.84
N ASN A 611 -6.12 -9.94 -19.69
CA ASN A 611 -5.89 -9.92 -21.13
C ASN A 611 -6.70 -8.85 -21.90
N VAL A 612 -7.66 -8.18 -21.25
CA VAL A 612 -8.36 -7.02 -21.83
C VAL A 612 -7.58 -5.76 -21.46
N THR A 613 -6.97 -5.10 -22.45
CA THR A 613 -6.09 -3.96 -22.24
C THR A 613 -6.69 -2.66 -22.78
N TYR A 614 -7.19 -1.80 -21.89
CA TYR A 614 -7.91 -0.58 -22.30
C TYR A 614 -7.00 0.55 -22.75
N ALA A 615 -5.86 0.76 -22.08
CA ALA A 615 -4.93 1.82 -22.42
C ALA A 615 -3.50 1.47 -22.01
N ILE A 616 -2.53 2.14 -22.64
CA ILE A 616 -1.09 1.97 -22.43
C ILE A 616 -0.45 3.36 -22.37
N GLU A 617 0.31 3.63 -21.33
CA GLU A 617 1.14 4.84 -21.18
C GLU A 617 2.58 4.45 -20.80
N GLU A 618 3.54 5.36 -20.98
CA GLU A 618 4.94 5.13 -20.62
C GLU A 618 5.39 6.11 -19.53
N ASP A 619 6.12 5.61 -18.53
CA ASP A 619 6.74 6.45 -17.51
C ASP A 619 8.10 7.00 -17.96
N ALA A 620 8.62 7.99 -17.22
CA ALA A 620 9.92 8.61 -17.52
C ALA A 620 11.13 7.63 -17.45
N GLN A 621 10.94 6.41 -16.93
CA GLN A 621 11.96 5.36 -16.90
C GLN A 621 11.79 4.33 -18.03
N GLY A 622 10.82 4.53 -18.94
CA GLY A 622 10.56 3.64 -20.06
C GLY A 622 9.75 2.39 -19.73
N ASN A 623 9.11 2.34 -18.55
CA ASN A 623 8.18 1.26 -18.24
C ASN A 623 6.79 1.59 -18.76
N LEU A 624 6.07 0.57 -19.22
CA LEU A 624 4.71 0.72 -19.69
C LEU A 624 3.72 0.48 -18.54
N TRP A 625 2.70 1.32 -18.46
CA TRP A 625 1.60 1.23 -17.54
C TRP A 625 0.33 0.91 -18.31
N ILE A 626 -0.26 -0.22 -17.97
CA ILE A 626 -1.28 -0.89 -18.78
C ILE A 626 -2.54 -1.04 -17.94
N SER A 627 -3.60 -0.32 -18.30
CA SER A 627 -4.90 -0.43 -17.64
C SER A 627 -5.68 -1.61 -18.21
N THR A 628 -6.34 -2.37 -17.34
CA THR A 628 -7.02 -3.61 -17.73
C THR A 628 -8.39 -3.75 -17.08
N ASP A 629 -9.11 -4.80 -17.45
CA ASP A 629 -10.40 -5.14 -16.83
C ASP A 629 -10.27 -5.69 -15.39
N ASN A 630 -9.05 -6.01 -14.93
CA ASN A 630 -8.78 -6.43 -13.55
C ASN A 630 -7.37 -6.05 -13.09
N GLY A 631 -7.18 -4.77 -12.77
CA GLY A 631 -5.98 -4.17 -12.22
C GLY A 631 -5.20 -3.32 -13.22
N LEU A 632 -4.11 -2.73 -12.71
CA LEU A 632 -3.13 -1.97 -13.47
C LEU A 632 -1.80 -2.72 -13.48
N SER A 633 -1.19 -2.89 -14.65
CA SER A 633 0.09 -3.59 -14.79
C SER A 633 1.21 -2.61 -15.18
N LYS A 634 2.29 -2.59 -14.41
CA LYS A 634 3.57 -1.99 -14.83
C LYS A 634 4.42 -3.07 -15.50
N PHE A 635 4.81 -2.84 -16.75
CA PHE A 635 5.63 -3.73 -17.54
C PHE A 635 6.99 -3.07 -17.82
N ASN A 636 8.07 -3.76 -17.49
CA ASN A 636 9.41 -3.33 -17.86
C ASN A 636 9.81 -3.99 -19.18
N PRO A 637 9.98 -3.23 -20.29
CA PRO A 637 10.32 -3.80 -21.60
C PRO A 637 11.73 -4.37 -21.72
N GLU A 638 12.66 -3.99 -20.83
CA GLU A 638 14.04 -4.51 -20.85
C GLU A 638 14.15 -5.89 -20.18
N THR A 639 13.46 -6.07 -19.06
CA THR A 639 13.45 -7.34 -18.30
C THR A 639 12.27 -8.25 -18.65
N GLU A 640 11.30 -7.75 -19.41
CA GLU A 640 10.05 -8.43 -19.77
C GLU A 640 9.27 -8.93 -18.54
N THR A 641 9.24 -8.13 -17.47
CA THR A 641 8.57 -8.49 -16.20
C THR A 641 7.42 -7.55 -15.87
N PHE A 642 6.37 -8.13 -15.27
CA PHE A 642 5.19 -7.40 -14.79
C PHE A 642 5.19 -7.18 -13.28
N GLN A 643 4.69 -6.03 -12.85
CA GLN A 643 4.29 -5.71 -11.49
C GLN A 643 2.84 -5.22 -11.51
N ASN A 644 1.97 -5.89 -10.75
CA ASN A 644 0.52 -5.64 -10.80
C ASN A 644 0.01 -4.93 -9.55
N TYR A 645 -0.90 -4.00 -9.77
CA TYR A 645 -1.58 -3.18 -8.76
C TYR A 645 -3.09 -3.38 -8.86
N TYR A 646 -3.74 -3.40 -7.70
CA TYR A 646 -5.15 -3.66 -7.52
C TYR A 646 -5.78 -2.62 -6.59
N SER A 647 -7.08 -2.71 -6.36
CA SER A 647 -7.80 -1.93 -5.36
C SER A 647 -7.18 -2.06 -3.96
N SER A 648 -6.63 -3.22 -3.62
CA SER A 648 -5.87 -3.44 -2.38
C SER A 648 -4.59 -2.59 -2.26
N ASP A 649 -4.06 -2.08 -3.37
CA ASP A 649 -2.89 -1.20 -3.38
C ASP A 649 -3.26 0.29 -3.33
N GLY A 650 -4.54 0.65 -3.52
CA GLY A 650 -5.01 2.03 -3.52
C GLY A 650 -5.75 2.48 -4.79
N LEU A 651 -5.95 1.59 -5.76
CA LEU A 651 -6.77 1.93 -6.93
C LEU A 651 -8.26 2.05 -6.53
N LEU A 652 -9.00 2.96 -7.16
CA LEU A 652 -10.44 3.13 -6.94
C LEU A 652 -11.26 1.86 -7.25
N SER A 653 -10.82 1.11 -8.26
CA SER A 653 -11.44 -0.13 -8.70
C SER A 653 -10.41 -0.97 -9.43
N ASP A 654 -10.62 -2.28 -9.44
CA ASP A 654 -9.86 -3.19 -10.30
C ASP A 654 -10.28 -3.06 -11.78
N GLN A 655 -11.47 -2.51 -12.06
CA GLN A 655 -11.94 -2.36 -13.43
C GLN A 655 -11.67 -0.95 -13.97
N PHE A 656 -10.79 -0.86 -14.96
CA PHE A 656 -10.58 0.36 -15.74
C PHE A 656 -11.59 0.47 -16.89
N TYR A 657 -11.56 1.60 -17.59
CA TYR A 657 -12.49 1.89 -18.68
C TYR A 657 -11.75 2.29 -19.96
N TRP A 658 -12.48 2.30 -21.07
CA TRP A 658 -11.96 2.44 -22.43
C TRP A 658 -11.14 3.72 -22.63
N SER A 659 -9.96 3.62 -23.23
CA SER A 659 -9.13 4.73 -23.75
C SER A 659 -8.93 5.93 -22.79
N ALA A 660 -9.14 5.73 -21.49
CA ALA A 660 -9.11 6.77 -20.50
C ALA A 660 -7.72 6.83 -19.87
N SER A 661 -6.73 7.28 -20.63
CA SER A 661 -5.39 7.53 -20.10
C SER A 661 -4.77 8.80 -20.68
N CYS A 662 -3.85 9.38 -19.92
CA CYS A 662 -2.91 10.39 -20.40
C CYS A 662 -1.74 10.52 -19.44
N SER A 663 -0.69 11.24 -19.86
CA SER A 663 0.43 11.69 -19.03
C SER A 663 0.55 13.20 -19.07
N ASP A 664 1.07 13.81 -17.99
CA ASP A 664 1.43 15.24 -17.99
C ASP A 664 2.95 15.48 -18.09
N ASP A 665 3.33 16.74 -18.24
CA ASP A 665 4.74 17.17 -18.33
C ASP A 665 5.54 16.97 -17.02
N GLN A 666 4.86 16.68 -15.90
CA GLN A 666 5.49 16.38 -14.61
C GLN A 666 5.76 14.88 -14.44
N GLY A 667 5.33 14.05 -15.39
CA GLY A 667 5.45 12.60 -15.35
C GLY A 667 4.36 11.91 -14.54
N ASN A 668 3.27 12.60 -14.21
CA ASN A 668 2.09 11.98 -13.62
C ASN A 668 1.34 11.20 -14.71
N LEU A 669 0.86 10.02 -14.34
CA LEU A 669 0.02 9.19 -15.19
C LEU A 669 -1.41 9.21 -14.66
N TYR A 670 -2.36 9.26 -15.59
CA TYR A 670 -3.79 9.34 -15.32
C TYR A 670 -4.48 8.15 -15.95
N PHE A 671 -5.35 7.47 -15.20
CA PHE A 671 -6.11 6.31 -15.68
C PHE A 671 -7.55 6.32 -15.16
N GLY A 672 -8.50 6.44 -16.08
CA GLY A 672 -9.93 6.44 -15.81
C GLY A 672 -10.50 5.03 -15.66
N GLY A 673 -11.45 4.87 -14.74
CA GLY A 673 -12.16 3.63 -14.50
C GLY A 673 -13.64 3.84 -14.30
N ILE A 674 -14.32 2.80 -13.81
CA ILE A 674 -15.76 2.86 -13.55
C ILE A 674 -16.13 3.66 -12.30
N GLN A 675 -15.19 3.84 -11.37
CA GLN A 675 -15.38 4.52 -10.08
C GLN A 675 -14.74 5.91 -9.99
N GLY A 676 -14.07 6.37 -11.04
CA GLY A 676 -13.44 7.70 -11.08
C GLY A 676 -12.14 7.67 -11.87
N LEU A 677 -11.31 8.67 -11.61
CA LEU A 677 -10.00 8.85 -12.23
C LEU A 677 -8.89 8.60 -11.19
N ASN A 678 -7.99 7.66 -11.48
CA ASN A 678 -6.76 7.46 -10.70
C ASN A 678 -5.65 8.32 -11.30
N TYR A 679 -4.79 8.90 -10.45
CA TYR A 679 -3.55 9.55 -10.89
C TYR A 679 -2.42 9.32 -9.91
N PHE A 680 -1.19 9.26 -10.40
CA PHE A 680 0.00 9.01 -9.58
C PHE A 680 1.27 9.35 -10.34
N ASN A 681 2.37 9.59 -9.62
CA ASN A 681 3.70 9.72 -10.20
C ASN A 681 4.50 8.42 -9.99
N PRO A 682 4.87 7.68 -11.05
CA PRO A 682 5.71 6.49 -10.94
C PRO A 682 7.04 6.70 -10.22
N ALA A 683 7.61 7.92 -10.28
CA ALA A 683 8.89 8.24 -9.65
C ALA A 683 8.83 8.30 -8.12
N GLU A 684 7.63 8.45 -7.55
CA GLU A 684 7.39 8.49 -6.09
C GLU A 684 7.20 7.09 -5.48
N PHE A 685 7.23 6.04 -6.30
CA PHE A 685 6.98 4.68 -5.82
C PHE A 685 8.21 4.08 -5.16
N ASP A 686 8.28 4.17 -3.84
CA ASP A 686 9.36 3.55 -3.07
C ASP A 686 9.36 2.01 -3.16
N SER A 687 10.53 1.42 -3.36
CA SER A 687 10.66 -0.04 -3.40
C SER A 687 10.61 -0.62 -1.99
N TYR A 688 9.67 -1.52 -1.74
CA TYR A 688 9.59 -2.26 -0.48
C TYR A 688 10.75 -3.28 -0.41
N PRO A 689 11.72 -3.13 0.51
CA PRO A 689 12.97 -3.89 0.48
C PRO A 689 12.84 -5.29 1.11
N ASN A 690 11.72 -5.58 1.77
CA ASN A 690 11.60 -6.81 2.55
C ASN A 690 11.38 -8.03 1.64
N ILE A 691 12.23 -9.03 1.83
CA ILE A 691 12.07 -10.37 1.25
C ILE A 691 11.99 -11.34 2.45
N PRO A 692 10.81 -11.44 3.08
CA PRO A 692 10.62 -12.27 4.26
C PRO A 692 10.91 -13.74 3.99
N GLN A 693 11.53 -14.38 4.98
CA GLN A 693 11.70 -15.83 5.04
C GLN A 693 10.42 -16.47 5.55
N PRO A 694 9.86 -17.47 4.86
CA PRO A 694 8.71 -18.19 5.40
C PRO A 694 9.12 -19.00 6.62
N VAL A 695 8.27 -19.01 7.63
CA VAL A 695 8.38 -19.83 8.84
C VAL A 695 7.18 -20.77 8.94
N PHE A 696 7.37 -21.92 9.59
CA PHE A 696 6.26 -22.76 9.98
C PHE A 696 5.57 -22.18 11.21
N THR A 697 4.24 -22.12 11.19
CA THR A 697 3.46 -21.44 12.24
C THR A 697 2.61 -22.41 13.06
N GLN A 698 2.18 -23.52 12.45
CA GLN A 698 1.38 -24.53 13.14
C GLN A 698 1.65 -25.94 12.62
N PHE A 699 1.69 -26.92 13.54
CA PHE A 699 1.71 -28.34 13.23
C PHE A 699 0.46 -28.99 13.81
N SER A 700 -0.31 -29.69 12.98
CA SER A 700 -1.54 -30.36 13.40
C SER A 700 -1.53 -31.84 13.01
N VAL A 701 -2.04 -32.69 13.89
CA VAL A 701 -2.22 -34.13 13.65
C VAL A 701 -3.71 -34.45 13.75
N PHE A 702 -4.27 -35.11 12.74
CA PHE A 702 -5.72 -35.32 12.60
C PHE A 702 -6.56 -34.03 12.75
N SER A 703 -6.04 -32.92 12.20
CA SER A 703 -6.63 -31.57 12.26
C SER A 703 -6.64 -30.91 13.65
N GLU A 704 -6.03 -31.52 14.66
CA GLU A 704 -5.86 -30.91 15.98
C GLU A 704 -4.44 -30.36 16.13
N PRO A 705 -4.25 -29.11 16.59
CA PRO A 705 -2.93 -28.55 16.84
C PRO A 705 -2.14 -29.40 17.85
N VAL A 706 -0.86 -29.63 17.58
CA VAL A 706 0.02 -30.37 18.50
C VAL A 706 0.46 -29.47 19.64
N ILE A 707 0.16 -29.90 20.87
CA ILE A 707 0.57 -29.20 22.09
C ILE A 707 2.03 -29.54 22.41
N ILE A 708 2.86 -28.51 22.66
CA ILE A 708 4.27 -28.67 22.98
C ILE A 708 4.45 -29.43 24.30
N GLY A 709 5.36 -30.40 24.31
CA GLY A 709 5.67 -31.25 25.47
C GLY A 709 4.67 -32.39 25.73
N GLU A 710 3.53 -32.42 25.04
CA GLU A 710 2.54 -33.49 25.23
C GLU A 710 2.87 -34.76 24.44
N LYS A 711 2.50 -35.91 25.02
CA LYS A 711 2.74 -37.21 24.39
C LYS A 711 1.60 -37.60 23.46
N TYR A 712 1.89 -37.62 22.17
CA TYR A 712 1.06 -38.21 21.14
C TYR A 712 1.51 -39.66 20.92
N HIS A 713 0.63 -40.62 21.18
CA HIS A 713 0.89 -42.05 21.01
C HIS A 713 2.25 -42.53 21.59
N SER A 714 2.62 -42.03 22.78
CA SER A 714 3.86 -42.31 23.54
C SER A 714 5.12 -41.53 23.13
N LYS A 715 5.04 -40.60 22.18
CA LYS A 715 6.15 -39.71 21.80
C LYS A 715 5.76 -38.25 21.93
N ILE A 716 6.73 -37.40 22.25
CA ILE A 716 6.56 -35.95 22.20
C ILE A 716 6.93 -35.53 20.79
N ILE A 717 5.97 -34.97 20.06
CA ILE A 717 6.15 -34.55 18.66
C ILE A 717 6.91 -33.22 18.61
N LEU A 718 6.53 -32.26 19.47
CA LEU A 718 7.15 -30.94 19.56
C LEU A 718 7.70 -30.70 20.97
N ASN A 719 8.99 -30.36 21.06
CA ASN A 719 9.63 -29.90 22.30
C ASN A 719 9.78 -28.37 22.35
N SER A 720 9.58 -27.70 21.23
CA SER A 720 9.64 -26.25 21.07
C SER A 720 8.61 -25.81 20.02
N PRO A 721 8.38 -24.51 19.81
CA PRO A 721 7.51 -24.04 18.74
C PRO A 721 7.94 -24.59 17.38
N ILE A 722 6.98 -24.85 16.50
CA ILE A 722 7.26 -25.37 15.15
C ILE A 722 8.13 -24.40 14.33
N SER A 723 8.05 -23.09 14.60
CA SER A 723 8.89 -22.06 14.00
C SER A 723 10.38 -22.22 14.29
N GLU A 724 10.74 -22.94 15.35
CA GLU A 724 12.12 -23.20 15.79
C GLU A 724 12.52 -24.68 15.68
N THR A 725 11.58 -25.53 15.27
CA THR A 725 11.78 -26.98 15.20
C THR A 725 12.41 -27.35 13.86
N ASN A 726 13.54 -28.05 13.90
CA ASN A 726 14.23 -28.55 12.70
C ASN A 726 13.91 -30.02 12.38
N GLU A 727 13.43 -30.79 13.36
CA GLU A 727 13.15 -32.22 13.23
C GLU A 727 11.91 -32.62 14.06
N ILE A 728 10.99 -33.39 13.47
CA ILE A 728 9.79 -33.90 14.14
C ILE A 728 9.71 -35.41 13.96
N GLU A 729 9.68 -36.14 15.07
CA GLU A 729 9.57 -37.59 15.07
C GLU A 729 8.10 -38.04 15.18
N LEU A 730 7.59 -38.72 14.15
CA LEU A 730 6.19 -39.15 14.08
C LEU A 730 6.04 -40.67 14.31
N SER A 731 4.94 -41.06 14.95
CA SER A 731 4.52 -42.46 15.04
C SER A 731 3.78 -42.90 13.79
N TYR A 732 3.76 -44.20 13.49
CA TYR A 732 2.92 -44.76 12.41
C TYR A 732 1.41 -44.51 12.62
N LYS A 733 1.01 -44.15 13.85
CA LYS A 733 -0.36 -43.79 14.19
C LYS A 733 -0.70 -42.34 13.84
N ASP A 734 0.30 -41.48 13.68
CA ASP A 734 0.14 -40.05 13.36
C ASP A 734 0.13 -39.88 11.82
N ALA A 735 -0.70 -40.68 11.16
CA ALA A 735 -0.62 -40.89 9.72
C ALA A 735 -1.20 -39.73 8.88
N VAL A 736 -1.88 -38.78 9.51
CA VAL A 736 -2.46 -37.60 8.88
C VAL A 736 -1.98 -36.38 9.64
N PHE A 737 -1.24 -35.51 8.97
CA PHE A 737 -0.74 -34.27 9.56
C PHE A 737 -0.74 -33.13 8.53
N SER A 738 -0.85 -31.91 9.06
CA SER A 738 -0.73 -30.68 8.27
C SER A 738 0.23 -29.72 8.92
N ILE A 739 0.96 -28.99 8.07
CA ILE A 739 1.90 -27.95 8.48
C ILE A 739 1.46 -26.63 7.86
N GLU A 740 1.23 -25.63 8.68
CA GLU A 740 0.92 -24.26 8.26
C GLU A 740 2.17 -23.39 8.25
N PHE A 741 2.16 -22.36 7.40
CA PHE A 741 3.31 -21.48 7.24
C PHE A 741 2.89 -20.03 6.93
N SER A 742 3.76 -19.08 7.30
CA SER A 742 3.61 -17.66 7.00
C SER A 742 4.97 -17.01 6.73
N ALA A 743 4.99 -15.94 5.94
CA ALA A 743 6.16 -15.10 5.75
C ALA A 743 6.33 -14.03 6.85
N LEU A 744 5.35 -13.86 7.76
CA LEU A 744 5.35 -12.76 8.74
C LEU A 744 5.52 -11.38 8.09
N ASP A 745 4.96 -11.22 6.89
CA ASP A 745 4.85 -9.95 6.20
C ASP A 745 3.45 -9.40 6.41
N TYR A 746 3.38 -8.22 6.99
CA TYR A 746 2.13 -7.59 7.37
C TYR A 746 1.68 -6.53 6.37
N PHE A 747 2.52 -6.12 5.42
CA PHE A 747 2.16 -5.09 4.46
C PHE A 747 1.29 -5.65 3.34
N GLN A 748 1.76 -6.69 2.65
CA GLN A 748 1.04 -7.31 1.53
C GLN A 748 0.98 -8.85 1.63
N PRO A 749 0.48 -9.42 2.74
CA PRO A 749 0.41 -10.87 2.93
C PRO A 749 -0.38 -11.58 1.82
N GLY A 750 -1.39 -10.91 1.26
CA GLY A 750 -2.21 -11.41 0.16
C GLY A 750 -1.46 -11.64 -1.15
N LYS A 751 -0.36 -10.92 -1.40
CA LYS A 751 0.43 -11.03 -2.63
C LYS A 751 1.55 -12.06 -2.56
N ILE A 752 1.79 -12.65 -1.40
CA ILE A 752 2.85 -13.63 -1.21
C ILE A 752 2.42 -14.98 -1.82
N LYS A 753 3.27 -15.52 -2.68
CA LYS A 753 3.21 -16.90 -3.14
C LYS A 753 4.18 -17.74 -2.31
N TYR A 754 3.81 -18.99 -2.07
CA TYR A 754 4.63 -19.98 -1.39
C TYR A 754 4.82 -21.18 -2.31
N ALA A 755 5.93 -21.90 -2.13
CA ALA A 755 6.17 -23.17 -2.78
C ALA A 755 6.73 -24.15 -1.75
N TYR A 756 6.15 -25.35 -1.67
CA TYR A 756 6.65 -26.40 -0.81
C TYR A 756 6.92 -27.69 -1.57
N GLN A 757 7.77 -28.55 -1.01
CA GLN A 757 8.08 -29.86 -1.56
C GLN A 757 8.53 -30.81 -0.46
N MET A 758 7.89 -31.97 -0.35
CA MET A 758 8.35 -33.10 0.45
C MET A 758 9.26 -34.00 -0.37
N GLU A 759 10.54 -34.06 0.00
CA GLU A 759 11.51 -34.90 -0.69
C GLU A 759 11.13 -36.39 -0.65
N GLY A 760 11.13 -37.03 -1.82
CA GLY A 760 10.75 -38.43 -1.98
C GLY A 760 9.24 -38.69 -2.08
N VAL A 761 8.40 -37.67 -1.92
CA VAL A 761 6.94 -37.77 -2.04
C VAL A 761 6.43 -36.90 -3.20
N ASP A 762 6.79 -35.62 -3.20
CA ASP A 762 6.35 -34.67 -4.22
C ASP A 762 7.29 -34.71 -5.43
N GLN A 763 6.72 -34.96 -6.62
CA GLN A 763 7.48 -35.01 -7.88
C GLN A 763 8.06 -33.64 -8.26
N ASN A 764 7.33 -32.57 -8.01
CA ASN A 764 7.70 -31.18 -8.31
C ASN A 764 7.36 -30.27 -7.12
N TRP A 765 7.85 -29.03 -7.15
CA TRP A 765 7.40 -27.99 -6.22
C TRP A 765 5.90 -27.74 -6.36
N VAL A 766 5.19 -27.69 -5.24
CA VAL A 766 3.77 -27.33 -5.19
C VAL A 766 3.69 -25.85 -4.88
N GLU A 767 3.32 -25.04 -5.88
CA GLU A 767 3.11 -23.61 -5.71
C GLU A 767 1.68 -23.32 -5.24
N VAL A 768 1.56 -22.45 -4.23
CA VAL A 768 0.29 -22.05 -3.63
C VAL A 768 0.25 -20.55 -3.37
N SER A 769 -0.93 -19.96 -3.49
CA SER A 769 -1.19 -18.56 -3.12
C SER A 769 -1.36 -18.40 -1.60
N SER A 770 -1.35 -17.15 -1.16
CA SER A 770 -1.54 -16.71 0.24
C SER A 770 -2.81 -17.19 0.94
N ASN A 771 -3.82 -17.67 0.19
CA ASN A 771 -5.05 -18.25 0.73
C ASN A 771 -4.95 -19.75 1.06
N ARG A 772 -3.89 -20.45 0.62
CA ARG A 772 -3.67 -21.88 0.89
C ARG A 772 -2.29 -22.09 1.49
N ARG A 773 -2.16 -21.77 2.77
CA ARG A 773 -0.87 -21.74 3.50
C ARG A 773 -0.60 -22.98 4.33
N PHE A 774 -0.98 -24.14 3.82
CA PHE A 774 -0.76 -25.40 4.50
C PHE A 774 -0.37 -26.50 3.53
N ALA A 775 0.51 -27.39 3.99
CA ALA A 775 0.85 -28.65 3.34
C ALA A 775 0.22 -29.79 4.15
N ASN A 776 -0.56 -30.65 3.49
CA ASN A 776 -1.26 -31.76 4.13
C ASN A 776 -0.75 -33.08 3.53
N TYR A 777 -0.33 -34.01 4.40
CA TYR A 777 0.18 -35.31 3.98
C TYR A 777 -0.56 -36.43 4.72
N THR A 778 -0.77 -37.54 4.01
CA THR A 778 -1.49 -38.70 4.53
C THR A 778 -0.74 -39.99 4.19
N ASN A 779 -0.70 -40.92 5.15
CA ASN A 779 -0.18 -42.29 5.00
C ASN A 779 1.20 -42.36 4.32
N LEU A 780 2.14 -41.52 4.77
CA LEU A 780 3.52 -41.54 4.25
C LEU A 780 4.23 -42.86 4.59
N SER A 781 5.02 -43.38 3.66
CA SER A 781 5.83 -44.59 3.87
C SER A 781 6.97 -44.32 4.87
N GLY A 782 7.29 -45.28 5.74
CA GLY A 782 8.29 -45.14 6.79
C GLY A 782 9.71 -44.91 6.27
N ALA A 783 10.10 -43.65 6.12
CA ALA A 783 11.44 -43.17 5.78
C ALA A 783 11.69 -41.80 6.43
N SER A 784 12.95 -41.36 6.46
CA SER A 784 13.27 -39.96 6.79
C SER A 784 13.02 -39.09 5.57
N MET A 785 12.19 -38.06 5.72
CA MET A 785 11.81 -37.13 4.66
C MET A 785 12.16 -35.70 5.06
N CYS A 786 12.34 -34.82 4.07
CA CYS A 786 12.57 -33.39 4.30
C CYS A 786 11.48 -32.57 3.60
N LEU A 787 10.70 -31.82 4.38
CA LEU A 787 9.82 -30.79 3.83
C LEU A 787 10.63 -29.52 3.59
N LYS A 788 10.60 -29.05 2.35
CA LYS A 788 11.18 -27.79 1.93
C LYS A 788 10.09 -26.76 1.73
N LEU A 789 10.33 -25.53 2.17
CA LEU A 789 9.44 -24.40 1.96
C LEU A 789 10.25 -23.19 1.46
N LYS A 790 9.71 -22.48 0.47
CA LYS A 790 10.30 -21.24 -0.03
C LYS A 790 9.24 -20.25 -0.49
N ARG A 791 9.64 -19.00 -0.61
CA ARG A 791 8.93 -17.98 -1.40
C ARG A 791 9.54 -17.93 -2.81
N PRO A 792 8.83 -18.32 -3.87
CA PRO A 792 9.32 -18.14 -5.24
C PRO A 792 9.38 -16.64 -5.57
N THR A 793 10.58 -16.13 -5.85
CA THR A 793 10.79 -14.76 -6.35
C THR A 793 11.41 -14.81 -7.75
N ALA A 794 10.97 -13.92 -8.64
CA ALA A 794 11.44 -13.87 -10.03
C ALA A 794 12.93 -13.50 -10.16
N MET A 795 13.52 -12.85 -9.15
CA MET A 795 14.85 -12.22 -9.26
C MET A 795 16.01 -12.93 -8.53
N VAL A 796 15.79 -14.00 -7.75
CA VAL A 796 16.89 -14.59 -6.97
C VAL A 796 16.98 -16.10 -7.19
N SER A 797 17.97 -16.50 -7.99
CA SER A 797 18.52 -17.85 -7.93
C SER A 797 19.33 -18.00 -6.64
N GLY A 798 18.81 -18.68 -5.62
CA GLY A 798 19.60 -18.91 -4.42
C GLY A 798 18.87 -19.62 -3.28
N LEU A 799 19.56 -20.61 -2.71
CA LEU A 799 19.23 -21.40 -1.51
C LEU A 799 18.90 -20.57 -0.23
N LYS A 800 19.03 -19.24 -0.26
CA LYS A 800 18.85 -18.38 0.91
C LYS A 800 17.41 -18.28 1.41
N ASN A 801 16.42 -18.74 0.63
CA ASN A 801 15.00 -18.64 0.98
C ASN A 801 14.33 -19.97 1.31
N LEU A 802 15.12 -20.99 1.67
CA LEU A 802 14.65 -22.37 1.75
C LEU A 802 14.71 -22.85 3.20
N LEU A 803 13.54 -23.13 3.77
CA LEU A 803 13.39 -23.70 5.10
C LEU A 803 13.27 -25.23 4.99
N HIS A 804 13.88 -25.94 5.94
CA HIS A 804 13.90 -27.41 5.99
C HIS A 804 13.27 -27.91 7.28
N LEU A 805 12.44 -28.95 7.18
CA LEU A 805 11.93 -29.70 8.32
C LEU A 805 12.13 -31.20 8.08
N LEU A 806 12.88 -31.86 8.96
CA LEU A 806 13.14 -33.29 8.88
C LEU A 806 12.02 -34.08 9.59
N LEU A 807 11.54 -35.13 8.93
CA LEU A 807 10.45 -35.99 9.41
C LEU A 807 10.89 -37.47 9.39
N PRO A 808 11.41 -38.03 10.50
CA PRO A 808 11.67 -39.46 10.62
C PRO A 808 10.37 -40.22 10.92
N LEU A 809 9.98 -41.14 10.03
CA LEU A 809 8.82 -42.04 10.22
C LEU A 809 9.27 -43.47 10.57
N PHE A 810 8.71 -44.05 11.64
CA PHE A 810 9.04 -45.42 12.07
C PHE A 810 8.09 -46.49 11.51
N HIS A 811 8.66 -47.60 11.03
CA HIS A 811 7.94 -48.83 10.73
C HIS A 811 7.77 -49.72 11.98
N LEU A 812 6.70 -50.52 11.97
CA LEU A 812 6.19 -51.39 13.05
C LEU A 812 7.11 -52.53 13.53
N PHE A 813 8.39 -52.57 13.15
CA PHE A 813 9.33 -53.60 13.63
C PHE A 813 10.40 -52.98 14.52
N GLY A 814 10.21 -53.11 15.83
CA GLY A 814 11.14 -52.64 16.85
C GLY A 814 12.53 -53.25 16.70
N LYS A 815 13.52 -52.39 16.40
CA LYS A 815 14.87 -52.35 16.97
C LYS A 815 15.59 -51.10 16.41
N PRO A 816 16.39 -50.39 17.22
CA PRO A 816 17.22 -49.32 16.70
C PRO A 816 18.32 -49.94 15.84
N LEU A 817 18.23 -49.77 14.52
CA LEU A 817 19.39 -49.95 13.65
C LEU A 817 20.25 -48.70 13.84
N GLY A 818 21.23 -48.79 14.74
CA GLY A 818 22.25 -47.78 14.86
C GLY A 818 22.93 -47.57 13.50
N PHE A 819 22.75 -46.39 12.93
CA PHE A 819 23.53 -45.94 11.78
C PHE A 819 24.32 -44.70 12.19
N ARG A 820 25.61 -44.94 12.42
CA ARG A 820 26.69 -43.95 12.32
C ARG A 820 26.79 -43.47 10.86
N TYR A 821 27.26 -42.22 10.71
CA TYR A 821 27.53 -41.43 9.49
C TYR A 821 26.27 -40.72 8.95
N TRP A 822 26.19 -39.39 8.82
CA TRP A 822 27.20 -38.45 8.33
C TRP A 822 27.30 -37.15 9.15
N ARG A 823 28.55 -36.78 9.43
CA ARG A 823 29.01 -35.46 9.84
C ARG A 823 29.40 -34.75 8.53
N TRP A 824 29.29 -33.41 8.50
CA TRP A 824 29.65 -32.46 7.42
C TRP A 824 28.49 -32.03 6.51
N PHE A 825 27.94 -30.83 6.76
CA PHE A 825 28.18 -29.66 5.91
C PHE A 825 27.95 -28.38 6.74
N SER A 826 29.06 -27.80 7.20
CA SER A 826 29.18 -26.37 7.50
C SER A 826 30.03 -25.78 6.39
N LEU A 827 29.43 -24.96 5.53
CA LEU A 827 30.00 -23.80 4.82
C LEU A 827 28.91 -23.10 4.03
#